data_AF-A0A6M0FJ83-F1
#
_entry.id   AF-A0A6M0FJ83-F1
#
_cell.length_a   1.000
_cell.length_b   1.000
_cell.length_c   1.000
_cell.angle_alpha   90.00
_cell.angle_beta   90.00
_cell.angle_gamma   90.00
#
_symmetry.space_group_name_H-M   'P 1'
#
loop_
_entity.id
_entity.type
_entity.pdbx_description
1 polymer ?
#
loop_
_entity_poly.entity_id
_entity_poly.type
_entity_poly.pdbx_seq_one_letter_code
_entity_poly.pdbx_strand_id
1 'polypeptide(L)'
;MIDLKSNSSLKETDILVLSPTPTYPINQGNRKRIYSVCQQLQNQGARIHFLHYPQDIVGHIPSQWYKEMTNQWYSFHSVPTTHPVQAPAIGEDHLIDEWWDRGLEDYLKWLFQHNYYDAFIVNYTYLSKAFEFAPSYVCCILDTHDRFTGRRQLLESQGISPEFFHTTADQETIALERADLVWAIKEQEAIFFREIAKTPVCTMLHIEPQNLMQRFPKPEDKDYLVIGMIGVGNSINTTNARAFIEQVRPLFVKYLAPIKIKFAGSLCENLQDLEDVAGIELMGRVETVDEFYQAVDVAIVPMSFSTGLKIKAVEALATGLPIIAHRHAFEGIPSTHPYHNCESLVEIGEKCLDLAFEPSQLSLLAEATKTAYTQMQSQVEDAIHLTTDYILKSKTFIIIIINHQFFAEKSPEYDHTLQTINYLKNLAHLIYYVDTPLDRKKAKRLHWYDREGKVILSPNAAQASGLKDEQFIDYSSLLEISCAIWSLEELCTQRQIIALWLMEIPAEFQSGIPNSIQNIPIYTLTDVLRSYAQPGTDGQTIKCLKDCQNLTLVNSSLSATYLESSWMPNAKIAIVPYWKQQPWEVKERWANTPDDHKRVIILAVPQSLELAQIVWGLCCKLFPESLKPMVFLAKDEQLDETNRSSASWQQDSQFVQNIASVSDLYHNIIAWDRTPWFVVDLSCEHLAFAIYRETILRIGVLRIVPQKRLSSLVQEDDLKPASGIELVKVLGRLASDREYLAQMQEATSQNAEIIYANDAGWSRIWREISQIKRKLT
;
A
#
# COMPACT_ATOMS: atom_id res chain seq x y z
N MET A 1 -16.47 -9.30 13.08
CA MET A 1 -17.37 -8.13 13.07
C MET A 1 -16.49 -6.91 13.24
N ILE A 2 -16.05 -6.35 12.11
CA ILE A 2 -15.33 -5.07 12.06
C ILE A 2 -16.42 -4.00 12.03
N ASP A 3 -16.23 -2.93 12.79
CA ASP A 3 -17.17 -1.81 12.89
C ASP A 3 -17.32 -1.15 11.50
N LEU A 4 -18.43 -1.42 10.81
CA LEU A 4 -18.69 -1.13 9.38
C LEU A 4 -19.01 0.34 9.08
N LYS A 5 -18.51 1.29 9.90
CA LYS A 5 -18.58 2.72 9.59
C LYS A 5 -17.21 3.36 9.75
N SER A 6 -16.24 2.85 9.00
CA SER A 6 -15.00 3.59 8.79
C SER A 6 -15.32 4.81 7.90
N ASN A 7 -14.92 6.01 8.32
CA ASN A 7 -14.95 7.22 7.47
C ASN A 7 -13.85 7.18 6.37
N SER A 8 -13.43 5.99 5.96
CA SER A 8 -12.38 5.80 4.97
C SER A 8 -12.88 6.29 3.60
N SER A 9 -12.12 7.17 2.96
CA SER A 9 -12.42 7.71 1.64
C SER A 9 -11.27 7.41 0.69
N LEU A 10 -11.58 7.16 -0.58
CA LEU A 10 -10.60 6.97 -1.65
C LEU A 10 -10.13 8.31 -2.24
N LYS A 11 -10.36 9.44 -1.57
CA LYS A 11 -9.86 10.77 -1.99
C LYS A 11 -8.40 10.66 -2.40
N GLU A 12 -8.02 11.21 -3.55
CA GLU A 12 -6.64 11.21 -4.07
C GLU A 12 -5.96 9.83 -4.14
N THR A 13 -6.75 8.77 -4.26
CA THR A 13 -6.25 7.40 -4.50
C THR A 13 -6.24 7.12 -5.99
N ASP A 14 -5.08 6.75 -6.55
CA ASP A 14 -4.93 6.42 -7.97
C ASP A 14 -5.17 4.93 -8.19
N ILE A 15 -6.18 4.58 -8.98
CA ILE A 15 -6.54 3.20 -9.28
C ILE A 15 -6.36 2.95 -10.76
N LEU A 16 -5.44 2.05 -11.11
CA LEU A 16 -5.30 1.54 -12.47
C LEU A 16 -6.37 0.46 -12.70
N VAL A 17 -7.05 0.51 -13.84
CA VAL A 17 -8.05 -0.49 -14.24
C VAL A 17 -7.65 -1.06 -15.59
N LEU A 18 -7.31 -2.35 -15.63
CA LEU A 18 -7.10 -3.09 -16.88
C LEU A 18 -8.38 -3.82 -17.28
N SER A 19 -8.81 -3.63 -18.52
CA SER A 19 -9.99 -4.29 -19.06
C SER A 19 -9.82 -4.70 -20.52
N PRO A 20 -10.37 -5.86 -20.95
CA PRO A 20 -10.40 -6.27 -22.34
C PRO A 20 -11.46 -5.53 -23.18
N THR A 21 -12.40 -4.84 -22.52
CA THR A 21 -13.53 -4.12 -23.14
C THR A 21 -13.56 -2.66 -22.68
N PRO A 22 -13.91 -1.69 -23.54
CA PRO A 22 -14.06 -0.30 -23.13
C PRO A 22 -15.37 -0.11 -22.37
N THR A 23 -15.50 0.97 -21.60
CA THR A 23 -16.76 1.31 -20.93
C THR A 23 -17.75 2.05 -21.83
N TYR A 24 -17.27 2.67 -22.90
CA TYR A 24 -18.10 3.35 -23.89
C TYR A 24 -18.17 2.59 -25.24
N PRO A 25 -19.35 2.52 -25.89
CA PRO A 25 -20.67 2.86 -25.36
C PRO A 25 -21.13 1.90 -24.25
N ILE A 26 -21.99 2.41 -23.35
CA ILE A 26 -22.56 1.66 -22.22
C ILE A 26 -23.75 0.83 -22.71
N ASN A 27 -23.49 -0.17 -23.55
CA ASN A 27 -24.51 -0.95 -24.25
C ASN A 27 -24.38 -2.47 -24.09
N GLN A 28 -23.38 -2.95 -23.36
CA GLN A 28 -23.15 -4.37 -23.06
C GLN A 28 -22.98 -4.57 -21.54
N GLY A 29 -23.31 -5.76 -21.05
CA GLY A 29 -23.32 -6.07 -19.63
C GLY A 29 -21.96 -5.90 -18.95
N ASN A 30 -20.89 -6.38 -19.57
CA ASN A 30 -19.53 -6.21 -19.08
C ASN A 30 -19.10 -4.74 -19.03
N ARG A 31 -19.39 -3.96 -20.10
CA ARG A 31 -19.12 -2.52 -20.16
C ARG A 31 -19.85 -1.75 -19.06
N LYS A 32 -21.13 -2.08 -18.84
CA LYS A 32 -21.97 -1.54 -17.76
C LYS A 32 -21.41 -1.83 -16.38
N ARG A 33 -20.99 -3.08 -16.13
CA ARG A 33 -20.36 -3.47 -14.86
C ARG A 33 -19.11 -2.64 -14.58
N ILE A 34 -18.17 -2.64 -15.53
CA ILE A 34 -16.89 -1.94 -15.36
C ILE A 34 -17.14 -0.46 -15.13
N TYR A 35 -18.02 0.15 -15.93
CA TYR A 35 -18.40 1.54 -15.77
C TYR A 35 -19.00 1.81 -14.38
N SER A 36 -19.99 1.02 -13.95
CA SER A 36 -20.68 1.20 -12.66
C SER A 36 -19.73 1.07 -11.48
N VAL A 37 -18.88 0.04 -11.47
CA VAL A 37 -17.89 -0.18 -10.40
C VAL A 37 -16.87 0.95 -10.36
N CYS A 38 -16.31 1.36 -11.52
CA CYS A 38 -15.37 2.48 -11.59
C CYS A 38 -16.02 3.79 -11.12
N GLN A 39 -17.27 4.04 -11.50
CA GLN A 39 -18.02 5.22 -11.07
C GLN A 39 -18.24 5.24 -9.56
N GLN A 40 -18.54 4.10 -8.94
CA GLN A 40 -18.70 4.01 -7.48
C GLN A 40 -17.39 4.31 -6.74
N LEU A 41 -16.26 3.80 -7.22
CA LEU A 41 -14.94 4.14 -6.67
C LEU A 41 -14.61 5.63 -6.85
N GLN A 42 -14.96 6.20 -8.00
CA GLN A 42 -14.80 7.63 -8.26
C GLN A 42 -15.66 8.48 -7.33
N ASN A 43 -16.90 8.04 -7.03
CA ASN A 43 -17.78 8.70 -6.05
C ASN A 43 -17.19 8.68 -4.63
N GLN A 44 -16.33 7.71 -4.30
CA GLN A 44 -15.56 7.66 -3.04
C GLN A 44 -14.31 8.57 -3.06
N GLY A 45 -14.02 9.22 -4.20
CA GLY A 45 -12.91 10.16 -4.39
C GLY A 45 -11.72 9.62 -5.19
N ALA A 46 -11.78 8.39 -5.70
CA ALA A 46 -10.69 7.77 -6.45
C ALA A 46 -10.48 8.42 -7.83
N ARG A 47 -9.22 8.46 -8.28
CA ARG A 47 -8.84 8.80 -9.66
C ARG A 47 -8.66 7.51 -10.44
N ILE A 48 -9.55 7.27 -11.41
CA ILE A 48 -9.54 6.06 -12.23
C ILE A 48 -8.67 6.27 -13.47
N HIS A 49 -7.60 5.49 -13.59
CA HIS A 49 -6.75 5.40 -14.77
C HIS A 49 -7.13 4.15 -15.54
N PHE A 50 -7.64 4.29 -16.75
CA PHE A 50 -8.19 3.17 -17.51
C PHE A 50 -7.24 2.71 -18.60
N LEU A 51 -6.82 1.44 -18.53
CA LEU A 51 -5.99 0.76 -19.50
C LEU A 51 -6.83 -0.27 -20.27
N HIS A 52 -7.13 0.03 -21.53
CA HIS A 52 -7.91 -0.85 -22.39
C HIS A 52 -7.01 -1.72 -23.28
N TYR A 53 -7.21 -3.03 -23.20
CA TYR A 53 -6.60 -4.01 -24.08
C TYR A 53 -7.69 -4.58 -25.02
N PRO A 54 -7.82 -4.11 -26.28
CA PRO A 54 -9.01 -4.27 -27.11
C PRO A 54 -9.19 -5.70 -27.66
N GLN A 55 -9.63 -6.63 -26.81
CA GLN A 55 -9.96 -8.00 -27.24
C GLN A 55 -11.36 -8.11 -27.85
N ASP A 56 -12.25 -7.14 -27.60
CA ASP A 56 -13.63 -7.12 -28.07
C ASP A 56 -13.86 -6.28 -29.33
N ILE A 57 -12.84 -5.55 -29.78
CA ILE A 57 -12.89 -4.70 -30.98
C ILE A 57 -11.82 -5.17 -31.95
N VAL A 58 -12.25 -5.61 -33.13
CA VAL A 58 -11.32 -5.93 -34.22
C VAL A 58 -10.81 -4.63 -34.84
N GLY A 59 -9.50 -4.39 -34.73
CA GLY A 59 -8.85 -3.22 -35.32
C GLY A 59 -8.64 -2.09 -34.31
N HIS A 60 -9.08 -0.87 -34.65
CA HIS A 60 -8.86 0.32 -33.82
C HIS A 60 -10.16 0.80 -33.16
N ILE A 61 -10.03 1.38 -31.97
CA ILE A 61 -11.13 2.06 -31.29
C ILE A 61 -11.56 3.26 -32.14
N PRO A 62 -12.87 3.45 -32.42
CA PRO A 62 -13.37 4.64 -33.09
C PRO A 62 -12.93 5.92 -32.37
N SER A 63 -12.55 6.96 -33.10
CA SER A 63 -12.05 8.22 -32.52
C SER A 63 -13.04 8.87 -31.53
N GLN A 64 -14.35 8.73 -31.80
CA GLN A 64 -15.39 9.17 -30.89
C GLN A 64 -15.35 8.40 -29.56
N TRP A 65 -15.20 7.07 -29.60
CA TRP A 65 -15.14 6.26 -28.38
C TRP A 65 -13.88 6.58 -27.58
N TYR A 66 -12.74 6.79 -28.25
CA TYR A 66 -11.50 7.20 -27.59
C TYR A 66 -11.69 8.53 -26.83
N LYS A 67 -12.36 9.52 -27.46
CA LYS A 67 -12.68 10.80 -26.83
C LYS A 67 -13.59 10.63 -25.62
N GLU A 68 -14.66 9.84 -25.74
CA GLU A 68 -15.57 9.60 -24.62
C GLU A 68 -14.89 8.87 -23.47
N MET A 69 -14.07 7.84 -23.74
CA MET A 69 -13.27 7.15 -22.73
C MET A 69 -12.30 8.10 -22.02
N THR A 70 -11.67 9.01 -22.75
CA THR A 70 -10.77 10.03 -22.19
C THR A 70 -11.52 11.03 -21.31
N ASN A 71 -12.79 11.33 -21.62
CA ASN A 71 -13.63 12.21 -20.80
C ASN A 71 -14.20 11.49 -19.56
N GLN A 72 -14.41 10.17 -19.65
CA GLN A 72 -14.97 9.36 -18.56
C GLN A 72 -13.98 9.16 -17.41
N TRP A 73 -12.70 8.98 -17.74
CA TRP A 73 -11.68 8.55 -16.79
C TRP A 73 -10.59 9.61 -16.58
N TYR A 74 -9.90 9.56 -15.45
CA TYR A 74 -8.83 10.51 -15.13
C TYR A 74 -7.68 10.43 -16.14
N SER A 75 -7.37 9.21 -16.60
CA SER A 75 -6.57 8.99 -17.80
C SER A 75 -7.07 7.77 -18.57
N PHE A 76 -6.82 7.74 -19.87
CA PHE A 76 -7.19 6.63 -20.74
C PHE A 76 -6.02 6.23 -21.63
N HIS A 77 -5.70 4.95 -21.61
CA HIS A 77 -4.65 4.32 -22.39
C HIS A 77 -5.26 3.13 -23.14
N SER A 78 -4.85 2.93 -24.39
CA SER A 78 -5.21 1.74 -25.16
C SER A 78 -3.97 1.09 -25.75
N VAL A 79 -3.81 -0.21 -25.50
CA VAL A 79 -2.65 -0.99 -25.97
C VAL A 79 -3.11 -1.89 -27.10
N PRO A 80 -2.58 -1.75 -28.33
CA PRO A 80 -2.98 -2.60 -29.43
C PRO A 80 -2.58 -4.06 -29.16
N THR A 81 -3.40 -4.99 -29.66
CA THR A 81 -3.12 -6.43 -29.61
C THR A 81 -2.02 -6.78 -30.62
N THR A 82 -1.08 -7.63 -30.22
CA THR A 82 0.03 -8.09 -31.07
C THR A 82 -0.22 -9.47 -31.67
N HIS A 83 -1.28 -10.15 -31.22
CA HIS A 83 -1.71 -11.47 -31.66
C HIS A 83 -3.24 -11.53 -31.89
N PRO A 84 -3.76 -12.55 -32.60
CA PRO A 84 -5.19 -12.76 -32.73
C PRO A 84 -5.88 -12.83 -31.36
N VAL A 85 -6.93 -12.04 -31.19
CA VAL A 85 -7.76 -12.04 -29.98
C VAL A 85 -8.65 -13.27 -29.95
N GLN A 86 -8.94 -13.80 -28.76
CA GLN A 86 -9.87 -14.92 -28.54
C GLN A 86 -9.54 -16.18 -29.36
N ALA A 87 -8.26 -16.54 -29.46
CA ALA A 87 -7.83 -17.74 -30.14
C ALA A 87 -8.40 -19.01 -29.48
N PRO A 88 -8.71 -20.08 -30.23
CA PRO A 88 -9.17 -21.36 -29.67
C PRO A 88 -8.13 -21.97 -28.72
N ALA A 89 -8.60 -22.79 -27.78
CA ALA A 89 -7.73 -23.50 -26.85
C ALA A 89 -6.75 -24.43 -27.59
N ILE A 90 -5.49 -24.41 -27.16
CA ILE A 90 -4.46 -25.35 -27.64
C ILE A 90 -4.80 -26.79 -27.24
N GLY A 91 -5.42 -26.97 -26.06
CA GLY A 91 -5.87 -28.26 -25.52
C GLY A 91 -7.39 -28.36 -25.40
N GLU A 92 -7.88 -29.22 -24.51
CA GLU A 92 -9.33 -29.31 -24.20
C GLU A 92 -9.87 -28.06 -23.50
N ASP A 93 -9.05 -27.43 -22.67
CA ASP A 93 -9.38 -26.24 -21.88
C ASP A 93 -8.19 -25.29 -21.94
N HIS A 94 -8.44 -23.98 -21.84
CA HIS A 94 -7.37 -22.99 -21.91
C HIS A 94 -6.45 -23.07 -20.70
N LEU A 95 -5.16 -22.81 -20.91
CA LEU A 95 -4.28 -22.36 -19.84
C LEU A 95 -4.63 -20.92 -19.44
N ILE A 96 -4.45 -20.56 -18.17
CA ILE A 96 -4.92 -19.26 -17.66
C ILE A 96 -4.27 -18.05 -18.37
N ASP A 97 -3.02 -18.21 -18.81
CA ASP A 97 -2.23 -17.18 -19.48
C ASP A 97 -2.22 -17.32 -21.01
N GLU A 98 -3.05 -18.20 -21.58
CA GLU A 98 -2.98 -18.53 -23.01
C GLU A 98 -3.28 -17.34 -23.93
N TRP A 99 -4.10 -16.40 -23.46
CA TRP A 99 -4.41 -15.16 -24.17
C TRP A 99 -3.50 -13.97 -23.77
N TRP A 100 -2.45 -14.21 -22.98
CA TRP A 100 -1.53 -13.15 -22.56
C TRP A 100 -0.72 -12.58 -23.72
N ASP A 101 -0.54 -11.26 -23.74
CA ASP A 101 0.17 -10.53 -24.80
C ASP A 101 1.40 -9.81 -24.22
N ARG A 102 2.56 -10.05 -24.84
CA ARG A 102 3.82 -9.41 -24.45
C ARG A 102 3.81 -7.90 -24.66
N GLY A 103 3.04 -7.39 -25.62
CA GLY A 103 2.86 -5.95 -25.82
C GLY A 103 2.19 -5.28 -24.63
N LEU A 104 1.23 -5.96 -24.00
CA LEU A 104 0.60 -5.49 -22.76
C LEU A 104 1.58 -5.53 -21.58
N GLU A 105 2.38 -6.59 -21.48
CA GLU A 105 3.44 -6.70 -20.46
C GLU A 105 4.44 -5.53 -20.52
N ASP A 106 4.99 -5.24 -21.69
CA ASP A 106 5.96 -4.16 -21.86
C ASP A 106 5.33 -2.79 -21.54
N TYR A 107 4.06 -2.61 -21.90
CA TYR A 107 3.32 -1.39 -21.57
C TYR A 107 3.07 -1.25 -20.07
N LEU A 108 2.68 -2.31 -19.37
CA LEU A 108 2.48 -2.30 -17.92
C LEU A 108 3.78 -1.97 -17.18
N LYS A 109 4.90 -2.58 -17.59
CA LYS A 109 6.23 -2.26 -17.05
C LYS A 109 6.55 -0.78 -17.23
N TRP A 110 6.32 -0.25 -18.43
CA TRP A 110 6.51 1.18 -18.69
C TRP A 110 5.58 2.03 -17.82
N LEU A 111 4.31 1.67 -17.70
CA LEU A 111 3.31 2.44 -16.97
C LEU A 111 3.64 2.53 -15.47
N PHE A 112 3.97 1.41 -14.82
CA PHE A 112 4.38 1.35 -13.42
C PHE A 112 5.77 1.95 -13.16
N GLN A 113 6.63 2.06 -14.17
CA GLN A 113 7.90 2.77 -14.07
C GLN A 113 7.74 4.30 -14.06
N HIS A 114 6.63 4.82 -14.58
CA HIS A 114 6.43 6.26 -14.78
C HIS A 114 5.24 6.83 -13.97
N ASN A 115 4.41 5.96 -13.38
CA ASN A 115 3.23 6.36 -12.63
C ASN A 115 3.10 5.53 -11.36
N TYR A 116 2.55 6.17 -10.32
CA TYR A 116 2.20 5.53 -9.07
C TYR A 116 0.71 5.20 -9.06
N TYR A 117 0.38 4.00 -8.57
CA TYR A 117 -1.00 3.57 -8.32
C TYR A 117 -1.11 2.99 -6.92
N ASP A 118 -2.21 3.25 -6.24
CA ASP A 118 -2.52 2.64 -4.94
C ASP A 118 -3.16 1.27 -5.11
N ALA A 119 -3.93 1.07 -6.17
CA ALA A 119 -4.56 -0.19 -6.51
C ALA A 119 -4.52 -0.48 -8.01
N PHE A 120 -4.58 -1.76 -8.35
CA PHE A 120 -4.69 -2.24 -9.72
C PHE A 120 -5.83 -3.23 -9.81
N ILE A 121 -6.88 -2.85 -10.54
CA ILE A 121 -8.05 -3.69 -10.80
C ILE A 121 -7.89 -4.33 -12.17
N VAL A 122 -7.94 -5.65 -12.23
CA VAL A 122 -7.90 -6.39 -13.51
C VAL A 122 -9.24 -7.08 -13.71
N ASN A 123 -9.84 -6.87 -14.88
CA ASN A 123 -11.09 -7.52 -15.26
C ASN A 123 -10.79 -8.84 -15.97
N TYR A 124 -11.50 -9.88 -15.56
CA TYR A 124 -11.38 -11.27 -16.04
C TYR A 124 -10.11 -12.00 -15.61
N THR A 125 -10.27 -13.29 -15.27
CA THR A 125 -9.20 -14.15 -14.74
C THR A 125 -8.04 -14.37 -15.72
N TYR A 126 -8.33 -14.42 -17.02
CA TYR A 126 -7.31 -14.61 -18.07
C TYR A 126 -6.35 -13.42 -18.27
N LEU A 127 -6.64 -12.25 -17.67
CA LEU A 127 -5.71 -11.12 -17.64
C LEU A 127 -4.95 -11.01 -16.30
N SER A 128 -5.20 -11.91 -15.34
CA SER A 128 -4.61 -11.86 -13.99
C SER A 128 -3.08 -11.84 -13.96
N LYS A 129 -2.41 -12.34 -15.00
CA LYS A 129 -0.95 -12.23 -15.14
C LYS A 129 -0.44 -10.80 -15.08
N ALA A 130 -1.28 -9.81 -15.38
CA ALA A 130 -0.95 -8.40 -15.23
C ALA A 130 -0.46 -8.04 -13.82
N PHE A 131 -0.93 -8.73 -12.77
CA PHE A 131 -0.50 -8.50 -11.39
C PHE A 131 0.99 -8.82 -11.15
N GLU A 132 1.60 -9.70 -11.96
CA GLU A 132 3.04 -10.02 -11.84
C GLU A 132 3.94 -8.82 -12.16
N PHE A 133 3.40 -7.78 -12.80
CA PHE A 133 4.11 -6.55 -13.15
C PHE A 133 3.77 -5.37 -12.24
N ALA A 134 2.79 -5.52 -11.35
CA ALA A 134 2.45 -4.50 -10.38
C ALA A 134 3.52 -4.45 -9.27
N PRO A 135 3.98 -3.26 -8.86
CA PRO A 135 4.82 -3.12 -7.69
C PRO A 135 4.15 -3.71 -6.44
N SER A 136 4.95 -4.27 -5.52
CA SER A 136 4.44 -4.98 -4.33
C SER A 136 3.57 -4.14 -3.38
N TYR A 137 3.67 -2.80 -3.45
CA TYR A 137 2.84 -1.88 -2.67
C TYR A 137 1.45 -1.65 -3.27
N VAL A 138 1.23 -2.04 -4.52
CA VAL A 138 -0.06 -1.87 -5.19
C VAL A 138 -1.01 -2.94 -4.71
N CYS A 139 -2.21 -2.54 -4.28
CA CYS A 139 -3.27 -3.48 -3.94
C CYS A 139 -3.87 -4.07 -5.22
N CYS A 140 -3.67 -5.36 -5.46
CA CYS A 140 -4.14 -6.05 -6.66
C CYS A 140 -5.54 -6.65 -6.45
N ILE A 141 -6.52 -6.25 -7.27
CA ILE A 141 -7.92 -6.66 -7.15
C ILE A 141 -8.38 -7.31 -8.45
N LEU A 142 -8.86 -8.54 -8.38
CA LEU A 142 -9.38 -9.26 -9.54
C LEU A 142 -10.91 -9.18 -9.60
N ASP A 143 -11.44 -8.54 -10.64
CA ASP A 143 -12.87 -8.55 -10.94
C ASP A 143 -13.23 -9.75 -11.82
N THR A 144 -13.85 -10.77 -11.20
CA THR A 144 -14.34 -11.95 -11.89
C THR A 144 -15.76 -11.71 -12.39
N HIS A 145 -15.90 -11.63 -13.71
CA HIS A 145 -17.18 -11.40 -14.39
C HIS A 145 -17.96 -12.71 -14.62
N ASP A 146 -17.23 -13.82 -14.67
CA ASP A 146 -17.73 -15.17 -14.84
C ASP A 146 -16.81 -16.12 -14.07
N ARG A 147 -17.38 -17.24 -13.61
CA ARG A 147 -16.63 -18.47 -13.35
C ARG A 147 -16.36 -19.20 -14.66
N PHE A 148 -15.09 -19.44 -14.98
CA PHE A 148 -14.69 -20.16 -16.19
C PHE A 148 -14.51 -21.66 -15.97
N THR A 149 -14.29 -22.10 -14.72
CA THR A 149 -14.26 -23.54 -14.39
C THR A 149 -15.59 -24.21 -14.67
N GLY A 150 -15.57 -25.25 -15.52
CA GLY A 150 -16.74 -26.07 -15.83
C GLY A 150 -17.64 -25.50 -16.94
N ARG A 151 -17.26 -24.34 -17.51
CA ARG A 151 -18.04 -23.66 -18.55
C ARG A 151 -18.20 -24.51 -19.82
N ARG A 152 -17.14 -25.18 -20.24
CA ARG A 152 -17.15 -26.07 -21.42
C ARG A 152 -18.19 -27.17 -21.28
N GLN A 153 -18.16 -27.92 -20.18
CA GLN A 153 -19.08 -29.03 -19.92
C GLN A 153 -20.54 -28.54 -19.83
N LEU A 154 -20.76 -27.35 -19.26
CA LEU A 154 -22.08 -26.73 -19.22
C LEU A 154 -22.62 -26.46 -20.63
N LEU A 155 -21.81 -25.82 -21.50
CA LEU A 155 -22.21 -25.51 -22.87
C LEU A 155 -22.48 -26.78 -23.69
N GLU A 156 -21.57 -27.76 -23.62
CA GLU A 156 -21.70 -29.05 -24.30
C GLU A 156 -22.98 -29.80 -23.89
N SER A 157 -23.37 -29.75 -22.61
CA SER A 157 -24.60 -30.37 -22.11
C SER A 157 -25.89 -29.79 -22.71
N GLN A 158 -25.82 -28.55 -23.23
CA GLN A 158 -26.93 -27.85 -23.87
C GLN A 158 -26.85 -27.94 -25.40
N GLY A 159 -25.92 -28.74 -25.96
CA GLY A 159 -25.69 -28.83 -27.40
C GLY A 159 -25.09 -27.54 -28.01
N ILE A 160 -24.48 -26.69 -27.19
CA ILE A 160 -23.82 -25.45 -27.61
C ILE A 160 -22.31 -25.72 -27.68
N SER A 161 -21.66 -25.38 -28.79
CA SER A 161 -20.21 -25.50 -28.91
C SER A 161 -19.50 -24.61 -27.86
N PRO A 162 -18.38 -25.06 -27.28
CA PRO A 162 -17.59 -24.22 -26.37
C PRO A 162 -17.20 -22.92 -27.07
N GLU A 163 -17.67 -21.80 -26.53
CA GLU A 163 -17.40 -20.48 -27.04
C GLU A 163 -16.74 -19.63 -25.95
N PHE A 164 -15.88 -18.71 -26.38
CA PHE A 164 -15.11 -17.82 -25.50
C PHE A 164 -14.17 -18.58 -24.54
N PHE A 165 -13.67 -17.92 -23.50
CA PHE A 165 -12.72 -18.51 -22.56
C PHE A 165 -13.38 -19.58 -21.68
N HIS A 166 -12.70 -20.71 -21.48
CA HIS A 166 -13.06 -21.78 -20.55
C HIS A 166 -11.78 -22.44 -20.05
N THR A 167 -11.75 -22.80 -18.76
CA THR A 167 -10.53 -23.32 -18.13
C THR A 167 -10.86 -24.32 -17.01
N THR A 168 -9.82 -24.87 -16.38
CA THR A 168 -9.95 -25.82 -15.27
C THR A 168 -9.86 -25.10 -13.91
N ALA A 169 -10.28 -25.77 -12.83
CA ALA A 169 -10.17 -25.23 -11.47
C ALA A 169 -8.72 -24.87 -11.13
N ASP A 170 -7.77 -25.75 -11.43
CA ASP A 170 -6.34 -25.53 -11.14
C ASP A 170 -5.80 -24.28 -11.84
N GLN A 171 -6.23 -24.01 -13.08
CA GLN A 171 -5.84 -22.82 -13.83
C GLN A 171 -6.52 -21.57 -13.29
N GLU A 172 -7.80 -21.64 -12.93
CA GLU A 172 -8.53 -20.51 -12.34
C GLU A 172 -7.97 -20.15 -10.96
N THR A 173 -7.54 -21.13 -10.15
CA THR A 173 -6.83 -20.90 -8.88
C THR A 173 -5.58 -20.05 -9.06
N ILE A 174 -4.78 -20.27 -10.11
CA ILE A 174 -3.59 -19.44 -10.39
C ILE A 174 -3.97 -17.97 -10.55
N ALA A 175 -5.05 -17.68 -11.28
CA ALA A 175 -5.51 -16.30 -11.45
C ALA A 175 -5.95 -15.67 -10.14
N LEU A 176 -6.72 -16.41 -9.33
CA LEU A 176 -7.23 -15.93 -8.05
C LEU A 176 -6.10 -15.68 -7.04
N GLU A 177 -5.08 -16.54 -7.00
CA GLU A 177 -3.94 -16.45 -6.07
C GLU A 177 -2.93 -15.36 -6.43
N ARG A 178 -3.02 -14.76 -7.62
CA ARG A 178 -2.21 -13.57 -8.00
C ARG A 178 -2.75 -12.26 -7.41
N ALA A 179 -4.01 -12.22 -6.98
CA ALA A 179 -4.63 -11.03 -6.44
C ALA A 179 -4.47 -10.95 -4.91
N ASP A 180 -4.56 -9.73 -4.36
CA ASP A 180 -4.74 -9.53 -2.92
C ASP A 180 -6.23 -9.68 -2.52
N LEU A 181 -7.15 -9.32 -3.41
CA LEU A 181 -8.61 -9.44 -3.22
C LEU A 181 -9.29 -9.89 -4.52
N VAL A 182 -10.26 -10.80 -4.42
CA VAL A 182 -11.12 -11.20 -5.54
C VAL A 182 -12.54 -10.67 -5.34
N TRP A 183 -13.08 -10.08 -6.39
CA TRP A 183 -14.49 -9.74 -6.51
C TRP A 183 -15.21 -10.80 -7.32
N ALA A 184 -16.08 -11.55 -6.66
CA ALA A 184 -17.04 -12.43 -7.31
C ALA A 184 -18.30 -11.63 -7.66
N ILE A 185 -18.83 -11.79 -8.88
CA ILE A 185 -20.05 -11.08 -9.30
C ILE A 185 -21.31 -11.58 -8.57
N LYS A 186 -21.29 -12.79 -7.98
CA LYS A 186 -22.38 -13.35 -7.17
C LYS A 186 -21.86 -14.29 -6.07
N GLU A 187 -22.67 -14.50 -5.02
CA GLU A 187 -22.27 -15.26 -3.83
C GLU A 187 -21.94 -16.73 -4.13
N GLN A 188 -22.64 -17.38 -5.06
CA GLN A 188 -22.37 -18.77 -5.44
C GLN A 188 -20.98 -18.94 -6.05
N GLU A 189 -20.52 -17.94 -6.81
CA GLU A 189 -19.16 -17.91 -7.35
C GLU A 189 -18.16 -17.58 -6.25
N ALA A 190 -18.50 -16.68 -5.33
CA ALA A 190 -17.66 -16.36 -4.17
C ALA A 190 -17.39 -17.60 -3.31
N ILE A 191 -18.42 -18.42 -3.04
CA ILE A 191 -18.30 -19.69 -2.30
C ILE A 191 -17.32 -20.62 -3.03
N PHE A 192 -17.51 -20.82 -4.34
CA PHE A 192 -16.62 -21.66 -5.14
C PHE A 192 -15.17 -21.15 -5.13
N PHE A 193 -14.94 -19.85 -5.32
CA PHE A 193 -13.59 -19.28 -5.33
C PHE A 193 -12.89 -19.40 -3.98
N ARG A 194 -13.62 -19.28 -2.86
CA ARG A 194 -13.07 -19.52 -1.51
C ARG A 194 -12.69 -20.99 -1.27
N GLU A 195 -13.29 -21.93 -2.00
CA GLU A 195 -12.93 -23.35 -1.92
C GLU A 195 -11.63 -23.66 -2.68
N ILE A 196 -11.42 -23.00 -3.83
CA ILE A 196 -10.29 -23.31 -4.72
C ILE A 196 -9.06 -22.42 -4.54
N ALA A 197 -9.18 -21.27 -3.85
CA ALA A 197 -8.09 -20.32 -3.64
C ALA A 197 -8.04 -19.81 -2.20
N LYS A 198 -6.84 -19.41 -1.75
CA LYS A 198 -6.62 -18.82 -0.41
C LYS A 198 -6.86 -17.32 -0.35
N THR A 199 -6.94 -16.68 -1.50
CA THR A 199 -7.16 -15.24 -1.61
C THR A 199 -8.51 -14.85 -0.99
N PRO A 200 -8.58 -13.75 -0.23
CA PRO A 200 -9.85 -13.18 0.20
C PRO A 200 -10.80 -12.96 -0.98
N VAL A 201 -12.07 -13.37 -0.84
CA VAL A 201 -13.11 -13.19 -1.85
C VAL A 201 -14.31 -12.48 -1.26
N CYS A 202 -14.71 -11.36 -1.85
CA CYS A 202 -15.98 -10.69 -1.54
C CYS A 202 -16.93 -10.69 -2.73
N THR A 203 -18.22 -10.59 -2.44
CA THR A 203 -19.27 -10.55 -3.46
C THR A 203 -19.51 -9.09 -3.86
N MET A 204 -19.16 -8.72 -5.08
CA MET A 204 -19.35 -7.40 -5.66
C MET A 204 -20.38 -7.50 -6.78
N LEU A 205 -21.65 -7.35 -6.43
CA LEU A 205 -22.76 -7.42 -7.39
C LEU A 205 -22.69 -6.26 -8.41
N HIS A 206 -23.25 -6.47 -9.59
CA HIS A 206 -23.49 -5.36 -10.53
C HIS A 206 -24.71 -4.56 -10.09
N ILE A 207 -24.69 -3.24 -10.23
CA ILE A 207 -25.87 -2.41 -9.98
C ILE A 207 -26.09 -1.38 -11.09
N GLU A 208 -27.35 -1.19 -11.44
CA GLU A 208 -27.81 -0.14 -12.35
C GLU A 208 -28.32 1.07 -11.53
N PRO A 209 -28.10 2.31 -11.99
CA PRO A 209 -28.68 3.49 -11.38
C PRO A 209 -30.20 3.38 -11.30
N GLN A 210 -30.79 3.77 -10.18
CA GLN A 210 -32.24 3.71 -9.99
C GLN A 210 -32.93 4.63 -10.99
N ASN A 211 -33.91 4.09 -11.74
CA ASN A 211 -34.69 4.83 -12.71
C ASN A 211 -36.15 4.40 -12.59
N LEU A 212 -36.86 4.92 -11.59
CA LEU A 212 -38.22 4.50 -11.28
C LEU A 212 -39.16 4.76 -12.46
N MET A 213 -39.67 3.68 -13.05
CA MET A 213 -40.54 3.73 -14.21
C MET A 213 -42.01 3.76 -13.82
N GLN A 214 -42.78 4.49 -14.61
CA GLN A 214 -44.23 4.43 -14.60
C GLN A 214 -44.73 3.94 -15.96
N ARG A 215 -45.65 2.97 -15.96
CA ARG A 215 -46.28 2.50 -17.19
C ARG A 215 -47.13 3.61 -17.84
N PHE A 216 -47.00 3.76 -19.15
CA PHE A 216 -47.88 4.56 -20.00
C PHE A 216 -48.74 3.62 -20.87
N PRO A 217 -49.94 3.21 -20.39
CA PRO A 217 -50.79 2.27 -21.12
C PRO A 217 -51.28 2.88 -22.43
N LYS A 218 -51.13 2.15 -23.54
CA LYS A 218 -51.80 2.49 -24.80
C LYS A 218 -53.31 2.18 -24.66
N PRO A 219 -54.21 2.89 -25.37
CA PRO A 219 -55.66 2.64 -25.30
C PRO A 219 -56.04 1.18 -25.55
N GLU A 220 -55.36 0.52 -26.49
CA GLU A 220 -55.53 -0.90 -26.82
C GLU A 220 -55.08 -1.87 -25.73
N ASP A 221 -54.32 -1.41 -24.74
CA ASP A 221 -53.78 -2.20 -23.64
C ASP A 221 -54.55 -2.02 -22.32
N LYS A 222 -55.62 -1.21 -22.32
CA LYS A 222 -56.33 -0.81 -21.11
C LYS A 222 -56.92 -1.99 -20.32
N ASP A 223 -57.40 -3.01 -21.03
CA ASP A 223 -58.07 -4.17 -20.44
C ASP A 223 -57.16 -5.41 -20.34
N TYR A 224 -55.86 -5.25 -20.62
CA TYR A 224 -54.89 -6.35 -20.62
C TYR A 224 -53.78 -6.11 -19.60
N LEU A 225 -53.34 -7.19 -18.94
CA LEU A 225 -52.03 -7.24 -18.29
C LEU A 225 -50.97 -7.32 -19.39
N VAL A 226 -50.10 -6.32 -19.49
CA VAL A 226 -49.01 -6.31 -20.47
C VAL A 226 -47.74 -6.77 -19.80
N ILE A 227 -47.25 -7.93 -20.19
CA ILE A 227 -45.97 -8.47 -19.75
C ILE A 227 -44.93 -8.28 -20.87
N GLY A 228 -43.64 -8.20 -20.54
CA GLY A 228 -42.65 -8.13 -21.62
C GLY A 228 -41.23 -8.50 -21.25
N MET A 229 -40.44 -8.74 -22.30
CA MET A 229 -39.03 -9.12 -22.23
C MET A 229 -38.19 -8.28 -23.22
N ILE A 230 -37.06 -7.75 -22.75
CA ILE A 230 -36.08 -7.04 -23.59
C ILE A 230 -34.76 -7.81 -23.65
N GLY A 231 -34.19 -7.95 -24.84
CA GLY A 231 -32.95 -8.72 -25.01
C GLY A 231 -32.19 -8.46 -26.30
N VAL A 232 -30.93 -8.88 -26.30
CA VAL A 232 -30.09 -8.94 -27.50
C VAL A 232 -30.30 -10.28 -28.21
N GLY A 233 -30.33 -10.30 -29.53
CA GLY A 233 -30.56 -11.49 -30.37
C GLY A 233 -29.41 -12.49 -30.44
N ASN A 234 -28.86 -12.92 -29.30
CA ASN A 234 -27.94 -14.07 -29.25
C ASN A 234 -28.70 -15.40 -29.11
N SER A 235 -27.98 -16.52 -29.27
CA SER A 235 -28.55 -17.88 -29.23
C SER A 235 -29.26 -18.17 -27.90
N ILE A 236 -28.62 -17.87 -26.77
CA ILE A 236 -29.16 -18.13 -25.42
C ILE A 236 -30.47 -17.36 -25.17
N ASN A 237 -30.51 -16.06 -25.45
CA ASN A 237 -31.71 -15.24 -25.23
C ASN A 237 -32.87 -15.64 -26.14
N THR A 238 -32.55 -15.94 -27.41
CA THR A 238 -33.55 -16.39 -28.39
C THR A 238 -34.17 -17.72 -27.98
N THR A 239 -33.36 -18.68 -27.56
CA THR A 239 -33.83 -19.98 -27.06
C THR A 239 -34.72 -19.83 -25.82
N ASN A 240 -34.32 -19.01 -24.84
CA ASN A 240 -35.14 -18.77 -23.64
C ASN A 240 -36.46 -18.07 -23.97
N ALA A 241 -36.47 -17.07 -24.86
CA ALA A 241 -37.70 -16.39 -25.28
C ALA A 241 -38.68 -17.32 -25.99
N ARG A 242 -38.19 -18.18 -26.90
CA ARG A 242 -39.01 -19.17 -27.59
C ARG A 242 -39.59 -20.21 -26.63
N ALA A 243 -38.74 -20.78 -25.78
CA ALA A 243 -39.16 -21.76 -24.78
C ALA A 243 -40.23 -21.19 -23.82
N PHE A 244 -40.11 -19.90 -23.46
CA PHE A 244 -41.13 -19.21 -22.67
C PHE A 244 -42.48 -19.18 -23.39
N ILE A 245 -42.51 -18.69 -24.63
CA ILE A 245 -43.74 -18.54 -25.41
C ILE A 245 -44.42 -19.90 -25.65
N GLU A 246 -43.64 -20.92 -25.99
CA GLU A 246 -44.12 -22.29 -26.20
C GLU A 246 -44.85 -22.84 -24.97
N GLN A 247 -44.39 -22.51 -23.76
CA GLN A 247 -44.97 -23.00 -22.51
C GLN A 247 -46.13 -22.15 -22.01
N VAL A 248 -46.07 -20.82 -22.10
CA VAL A 248 -47.08 -19.94 -21.46
C VAL A 248 -48.28 -19.65 -22.35
N ARG A 249 -48.10 -19.57 -23.68
CA ARG A 249 -49.19 -19.22 -24.59
C ARG A 249 -50.36 -20.21 -24.52
N PRO A 250 -50.16 -21.55 -24.50
CA PRO A 250 -51.26 -22.50 -24.36
C PRO A 250 -52.06 -22.29 -23.07
N LEU A 251 -51.40 -21.87 -21.98
CA LEU A 251 -52.07 -21.56 -20.71
C LEU A 251 -52.96 -20.32 -20.86
N PHE A 252 -52.43 -19.23 -21.41
CA PHE A 252 -53.18 -17.98 -21.57
C PHE A 252 -54.43 -18.17 -22.44
N VAL A 253 -54.30 -18.94 -23.54
CA VAL A 253 -55.43 -19.28 -24.41
C VAL A 253 -56.45 -20.16 -23.69
N LYS A 254 -56.01 -21.18 -22.95
CA LYS A 254 -56.89 -22.11 -22.22
C LYS A 254 -57.77 -21.39 -21.19
N TYR A 255 -57.22 -20.41 -20.49
CA TYR A 255 -57.92 -19.67 -19.44
C TYR A 255 -58.56 -18.36 -19.92
N LEU A 256 -58.48 -18.05 -21.22
CA LEU A 256 -58.95 -16.79 -21.81
C LEU A 256 -58.41 -15.57 -21.06
N ALA A 257 -57.14 -15.65 -20.64
CA ALA A 257 -56.53 -14.64 -19.79
C ALA A 257 -56.28 -13.35 -20.60
N PRO A 258 -56.62 -12.16 -20.07
CA PRO A 258 -56.41 -10.89 -20.74
C PRO A 258 -54.94 -10.46 -20.63
N ILE A 259 -54.04 -11.17 -21.32
CA ILE A 259 -52.59 -10.93 -21.27
C ILE A 259 -52.06 -10.61 -22.67
N LYS A 260 -51.18 -9.61 -22.76
CA LYS A 260 -50.36 -9.33 -23.95
C LYS A 260 -48.87 -9.46 -23.61
N ILE A 261 -48.07 -9.93 -24.57
CA ILE A 261 -46.63 -10.10 -24.44
C ILE A 261 -45.92 -9.14 -25.40
N LYS A 262 -45.03 -8.30 -24.87
CA LYS A 262 -44.18 -7.40 -25.67
C LYS A 262 -42.72 -7.85 -25.64
N PHE A 263 -42.10 -7.91 -26.81
CA PHE A 263 -40.65 -8.13 -26.95
C PHE A 263 -39.97 -6.86 -27.47
N ALA A 264 -38.78 -6.56 -26.95
CA ALA A 264 -37.96 -5.44 -27.42
C ALA A 264 -36.48 -5.80 -27.56
N GLY A 265 -35.76 -4.99 -28.32
CA GLY A 265 -34.33 -5.16 -28.63
C GLY A 265 -34.08 -6.00 -29.88
N SER A 266 -32.80 -6.24 -30.19
CA SER A 266 -32.40 -7.02 -31.37
C SER A 266 -32.82 -8.49 -31.30
N LEU A 267 -33.26 -8.99 -30.13
CA LEU A 267 -33.94 -10.28 -30.00
C LEU A 267 -35.10 -10.44 -30.99
N CYS A 268 -35.84 -9.36 -31.26
CA CYS A 268 -37.00 -9.38 -32.17
C CYS A 268 -36.62 -9.80 -33.60
N GLU A 269 -35.38 -9.53 -34.03
CA GLU A 269 -34.87 -9.93 -35.35
C GLU A 269 -34.89 -11.46 -35.52
N ASN A 270 -34.77 -12.21 -34.42
CA ASN A 270 -34.81 -13.67 -34.42
C ASN A 270 -36.18 -14.24 -34.06
N LEU A 271 -37.21 -13.41 -33.88
CA LEU A 271 -38.57 -13.81 -33.46
C LEU A 271 -39.66 -13.39 -34.47
N GLN A 272 -39.28 -13.03 -35.70
CA GLN A 272 -40.21 -12.51 -36.72
C GLN A 272 -41.36 -13.47 -37.06
N ASP A 273 -41.20 -14.77 -36.86
CA ASP A 273 -42.26 -15.78 -36.99
C ASP A 273 -43.41 -15.60 -35.99
N LEU A 274 -43.25 -14.75 -34.98
CA LEU A 274 -44.25 -14.46 -33.96
C LEU A 274 -45.05 -13.18 -34.22
N GLU A 275 -44.75 -12.42 -35.26
CA GLU A 275 -45.35 -11.10 -35.52
C GLU A 275 -46.87 -11.17 -35.77
N ASP A 276 -47.35 -12.25 -36.39
CA ASP A 276 -48.78 -12.50 -36.66
C ASP A 276 -49.49 -13.25 -35.50
N VAL A 277 -48.79 -13.53 -34.40
CA VAL A 277 -49.38 -14.29 -33.28
C VAL A 277 -50.20 -13.36 -32.39
N ALA A 278 -51.51 -13.58 -32.35
CA ALA A 278 -52.42 -12.79 -31.52
C ALA A 278 -51.96 -12.72 -30.04
N GLY A 279 -51.89 -11.49 -29.52
CA GLY A 279 -51.45 -11.21 -28.15
C GLY A 279 -49.94 -11.00 -28.00
N ILE A 280 -49.15 -11.08 -29.08
CA ILE A 280 -47.71 -10.81 -29.08
C ILE A 280 -47.42 -9.54 -29.91
N GLU A 281 -46.57 -8.65 -29.39
CA GLU A 281 -46.08 -7.45 -30.08
C GLU A 281 -44.55 -7.46 -30.08
N LEU A 282 -43.94 -7.35 -31.27
CA LEU A 282 -42.51 -7.17 -31.44
C LEU A 282 -42.23 -5.67 -31.61
N MET A 283 -41.70 -5.02 -30.59
CA MET A 283 -41.36 -3.58 -30.62
C MET A 283 -40.10 -3.29 -31.44
N GLY A 284 -39.30 -4.32 -31.77
CA GLY A 284 -38.01 -4.15 -32.42
C GLY A 284 -36.98 -3.46 -31.52
N ARG A 285 -35.99 -2.79 -32.12
CA ARG A 285 -35.03 -1.97 -31.38
C ARG A 285 -35.71 -0.66 -30.97
N VAL A 286 -35.73 -0.40 -29.66
CA VAL A 286 -36.20 0.86 -29.06
C VAL A 286 -35.07 1.89 -28.99
N GLU A 287 -35.40 3.19 -29.00
CA GLU A 287 -34.36 4.24 -28.92
C GLU A 287 -33.79 4.31 -27.50
N THR A 288 -34.68 4.21 -26.51
CA THR A 288 -34.33 4.11 -25.10
C THR A 288 -34.91 2.84 -24.47
N VAL A 289 -34.19 2.27 -23.50
CA VAL A 289 -34.68 1.10 -22.74
C VAL A 289 -35.94 1.46 -21.93
N ASP A 290 -36.08 2.73 -21.56
CA ASP A 290 -37.21 3.32 -20.85
C ASP A 290 -38.52 3.16 -21.66
N GLU A 291 -38.50 3.32 -22.99
CA GLU A 291 -39.69 3.10 -23.84
C GLU A 291 -40.28 1.70 -23.67
N PHE A 292 -39.42 0.68 -23.54
CA PHE A 292 -39.88 -0.69 -23.31
C PHE A 292 -40.49 -0.84 -21.92
N TYR A 293 -39.81 -0.38 -20.87
CA TYR A 293 -40.30 -0.52 -19.50
C TYR A 293 -41.58 0.30 -19.25
N GLN A 294 -41.75 1.43 -19.92
CA GLN A 294 -42.99 2.21 -19.89
C GLN A 294 -44.14 1.53 -20.65
N ALA A 295 -43.85 0.60 -21.56
CA ALA A 295 -44.84 -0.09 -22.37
C ALA A 295 -45.45 -1.35 -21.69
N VAL A 296 -44.92 -1.77 -20.53
CA VAL A 296 -45.29 -3.03 -19.84
C VAL A 296 -45.73 -2.78 -18.40
N ASP A 297 -46.62 -3.62 -17.87
CA ASP A 297 -46.99 -3.70 -16.45
C ASP A 297 -45.98 -4.54 -15.64
N VAL A 298 -45.44 -5.58 -16.27
CA VAL A 298 -44.60 -6.59 -15.61
C VAL A 298 -43.41 -6.93 -16.50
N ALA A 299 -42.20 -6.82 -15.96
CA ALA A 299 -40.99 -7.29 -16.63
C ALA A 299 -40.84 -8.80 -16.42
N ILE A 300 -40.59 -9.55 -17.49
CA ILE A 300 -40.40 -11.00 -17.47
C ILE A 300 -38.94 -11.31 -17.74
N VAL A 301 -38.35 -12.14 -16.88
CA VAL A 301 -36.97 -12.63 -17.02
C VAL A 301 -36.98 -14.17 -17.02
N PRO A 302 -37.35 -14.81 -18.14
CA PRO A 302 -37.65 -16.24 -18.19
C PRO A 302 -36.39 -17.07 -18.51
N MET A 303 -35.25 -16.71 -17.94
CA MET A 303 -33.98 -17.36 -18.26
C MET A 303 -33.82 -18.64 -17.45
N SER A 304 -34.11 -19.80 -18.05
CA SER A 304 -33.98 -21.11 -17.41
C SER A 304 -32.54 -21.62 -17.35
N PHE A 305 -31.67 -21.13 -18.23
CA PHE A 305 -30.22 -21.35 -18.22
C PHE A 305 -29.48 -20.14 -18.79
N SER A 306 -28.27 -19.86 -18.28
CA SER A 306 -27.29 -18.88 -18.80
C SER A 306 -26.07 -18.77 -17.85
N THR A 307 -24.92 -18.30 -18.31
CA THR A 307 -23.69 -18.07 -17.49
C THR A 307 -23.69 -16.67 -16.83
N GLY A 308 -23.07 -16.53 -15.65
CA GLY A 308 -22.91 -15.23 -14.94
C GLY A 308 -24.18 -14.62 -14.33
N LEU A 309 -24.07 -13.40 -13.79
CA LEU A 309 -25.20 -12.61 -13.25
C LEU A 309 -26.04 -11.99 -14.39
N LYS A 310 -27.37 -11.97 -14.25
CA LYS A 310 -28.26 -11.46 -15.31
C LYS A 310 -28.46 -9.96 -15.19
N ILE A 311 -27.67 -9.19 -15.93
CA ILE A 311 -27.79 -7.73 -15.99
C ILE A 311 -29.22 -7.28 -16.32
N LYS A 312 -29.99 -8.02 -17.13
CA LYS A 312 -31.40 -7.72 -17.41
C LYS A 312 -32.34 -7.82 -16.20
N ALA A 313 -32.07 -8.73 -15.27
CA ALA A 313 -32.80 -8.79 -14.00
C ALA A 313 -32.46 -7.56 -13.13
N VAL A 314 -31.19 -7.15 -13.11
CA VAL A 314 -30.73 -5.96 -12.38
C VAL A 314 -31.28 -4.66 -12.98
N GLU A 315 -31.27 -4.54 -14.32
CA GLU A 315 -31.91 -3.42 -15.05
C GLU A 315 -33.40 -3.34 -14.72
N ALA A 316 -34.11 -4.48 -14.75
CA ALA A 316 -35.53 -4.51 -14.38
C ALA A 316 -35.75 -4.09 -12.93
N LEU A 317 -34.91 -4.54 -11.98
CA LEU A 317 -35.00 -4.16 -10.56
C LEU A 317 -34.85 -2.64 -10.37
N ALA A 318 -33.95 -2.01 -11.12
CA ALA A 318 -33.72 -0.57 -11.05
C ALA A 318 -34.93 0.26 -11.51
N THR A 319 -35.86 -0.33 -12.27
CA THR A 319 -37.10 0.35 -12.68
C THR A 319 -38.18 0.38 -11.61
N GLY A 320 -38.12 -0.52 -10.61
CA GLY A 320 -39.17 -0.68 -9.61
C GLY A 320 -40.50 -1.24 -10.15
N LEU A 321 -40.55 -1.68 -11.41
CA LEU A 321 -41.70 -2.39 -11.97
C LEU A 321 -41.84 -3.79 -11.38
N PRO A 322 -43.06 -4.36 -11.28
CA PRO A 322 -43.24 -5.76 -10.95
C PRO A 322 -42.40 -6.68 -11.85
N ILE A 323 -41.73 -7.68 -11.26
CA ILE A 323 -40.92 -8.66 -11.99
C ILE A 323 -41.45 -10.06 -11.78
N ILE A 324 -41.51 -10.85 -12.85
CA ILE A 324 -41.62 -12.31 -12.76
C ILE A 324 -40.41 -12.93 -13.43
N ALA A 325 -39.73 -13.80 -12.70
CA ALA A 325 -38.48 -14.37 -13.16
C ALA A 325 -38.34 -15.83 -12.81
N HIS A 326 -37.62 -16.54 -13.68
CA HIS A 326 -37.11 -17.85 -13.35
C HIS A 326 -36.05 -17.71 -12.25
N ARG A 327 -35.99 -18.63 -11.28
CA ARG A 327 -35.03 -18.59 -10.16
C ARG A 327 -33.57 -18.46 -10.61
N HIS A 328 -33.23 -19.08 -11.75
CA HIS A 328 -31.89 -18.98 -12.35
C HIS A 328 -31.52 -17.56 -12.78
N ALA A 329 -32.51 -16.73 -13.13
CA ALA A 329 -32.29 -15.32 -13.48
C ALA A 329 -32.02 -14.43 -12.26
N PHE A 330 -32.52 -14.83 -11.09
CA PHE A 330 -32.32 -14.16 -9.80
C PHE A 330 -31.20 -14.79 -8.97
N GLU A 331 -30.45 -15.74 -9.52
CA GLU A 331 -29.29 -16.30 -8.85
C GLU A 331 -28.25 -15.21 -8.53
N GLY A 332 -27.96 -15.02 -7.24
CA GLY A 332 -27.07 -13.98 -6.74
C GLY A 332 -27.76 -12.65 -6.40
N ILE A 333 -29.06 -12.51 -6.68
CA ILE A 333 -29.86 -11.33 -6.30
C ILE A 333 -30.55 -11.60 -4.96
N PRO A 334 -30.48 -10.68 -3.98
CA PRO A 334 -31.11 -10.88 -2.67
C PRO A 334 -32.64 -10.73 -2.77
N SER A 335 -33.34 -11.79 -3.17
CA SER A 335 -34.80 -11.82 -3.13
C SER A 335 -35.37 -13.21 -2.86
N THR A 336 -36.34 -13.27 -1.95
CA THR A 336 -37.07 -14.50 -1.59
C THR A 336 -38.53 -14.47 -2.06
N HIS A 337 -38.94 -13.44 -2.80
CA HIS A 337 -40.33 -13.33 -3.25
C HIS A 337 -40.65 -14.44 -4.27
N PRO A 338 -41.79 -15.15 -4.17
CA PRO A 338 -42.10 -16.29 -5.06
C PRO A 338 -42.10 -15.93 -6.54
N TYR A 339 -42.58 -14.74 -6.91
CA TYR A 339 -42.60 -14.28 -8.30
C TYR A 339 -41.20 -14.04 -8.88
N HIS A 340 -40.18 -13.81 -8.05
CA HIS A 340 -38.80 -13.65 -8.49
C HIS A 340 -38.05 -14.99 -8.60
N ASN A 341 -38.64 -16.09 -8.11
CA ASN A 341 -37.98 -17.36 -7.91
C ASN A 341 -38.77 -18.53 -8.50
N CYS A 342 -39.41 -18.36 -9.66
CA CYS A 342 -40.16 -19.43 -10.29
C CYS A 342 -39.23 -20.58 -10.71
N GLU A 343 -39.62 -21.82 -10.39
CA GLU A 343 -38.88 -23.06 -10.64
C GLU A 343 -38.99 -23.53 -12.09
N SER A 344 -39.96 -23.03 -12.85
CA SER A 344 -40.17 -23.40 -14.26
C SER A 344 -40.83 -22.28 -15.06
N LEU A 345 -40.73 -22.35 -16.40
CA LEU A 345 -41.42 -21.41 -17.28
C LEU A 345 -42.94 -21.56 -17.22
N VAL A 346 -43.46 -22.76 -16.91
CA VAL A 346 -44.88 -22.99 -16.62
C VAL A 346 -45.33 -22.18 -15.41
N GLU A 347 -44.56 -22.22 -14.31
CA GLU A 347 -44.89 -21.47 -13.10
C GLU A 347 -44.86 -19.95 -13.35
N ILE A 348 -43.95 -19.44 -14.19
CA ILE A 348 -43.99 -18.05 -14.64
C ILE A 348 -45.34 -17.74 -15.31
N GLY A 349 -45.81 -18.63 -16.20
CA GLY A 349 -47.12 -18.50 -16.82
C GLY A 349 -48.27 -18.51 -15.82
N GLU A 350 -48.24 -19.40 -14.83
CA GLU A 350 -49.23 -19.43 -13.73
C GLU A 350 -49.24 -18.14 -12.92
N LYS A 351 -48.06 -17.58 -12.62
CA LYS A 351 -47.93 -16.30 -11.93
C LYS A 351 -48.43 -15.13 -12.77
N CYS A 352 -48.26 -15.16 -14.09
CA CYS A 352 -48.90 -14.19 -14.98
C CYS A 352 -50.43 -14.28 -14.94
N LEU A 353 -51.00 -15.49 -14.84
CA LEU A 353 -52.44 -15.68 -14.67
C LEU A 353 -52.93 -15.11 -13.33
N ASP A 354 -52.21 -15.36 -12.24
CA ASP A 354 -52.51 -14.81 -10.91
C ASP A 354 -52.65 -13.27 -10.98
N LEU A 355 -51.69 -12.58 -11.59
CA LEU A 355 -51.73 -11.12 -11.74
C LEU A 355 -52.82 -10.62 -12.69
N ALA A 356 -53.13 -11.38 -13.76
CA ALA A 356 -54.14 -10.98 -14.72
C ALA A 356 -55.55 -11.01 -14.12
N PHE A 357 -55.81 -11.95 -13.20
CA PHE A 357 -57.10 -12.08 -12.51
C PHE A 357 -57.13 -11.36 -11.15
N GLU A 358 -55.99 -11.03 -10.55
CA GLU A 358 -55.88 -10.25 -9.32
C GLU A 358 -54.88 -9.06 -9.44
N PRO A 359 -55.24 -7.99 -10.17
CA PRO A 359 -54.33 -6.86 -10.43
C PRO A 359 -53.87 -6.12 -9.17
N SER A 360 -54.56 -6.26 -8.03
CA SER A 360 -54.12 -5.69 -6.75
C SER A 360 -52.77 -6.23 -6.28
N GLN A 361 -52.35 -7.41 -6.74
CA GLN A 361 -51.03 -7.95 -6.41
C GLN A 361 -49.87 -7.22 -7.11
N LEU A 362 -50.13 -6.43 -8.16
CA LEU A 362 -49.08 -5.68 -8.88
C LEU A 362 -48.35 -4.69 -7.97
N SER A 363 -49.08 -3.97 -7.12
CA SER A 363 -48.47 -2.99 -6.21
C SER A 363 -47.61 -3.66 -5.14
N LEU A 364 -48.05 -4.82 -4.63
CA LEU A 364 -47.27 -5.62 -3.67
C LEU A 364 -46.00 -6.17 -4.31
N LEU A 365 -46.08 -6.66 -5.55
CA LEU A 365 -44.92 -7.17 -6.29
C LEU A 365 -43.94 -6.05 -6.66
N ALA A 366 -44.42 -4.86 -7.02
CA ALA A 366 -43.58 -3.68 -7.22
C ALA A 366 -42.82 -3.31 -5.93
N GLU A 367 -43.47 -3.36 -4.77
CA GLU A 367 -42.81 -3.09 -3.49
C GLU A 367 -41.77 -4.14 -3.13
N ALA A 368 -42.06 -5.42 -3.39
CA ALA A 368 -41.08 -6.50 -3.25
C ALA A 368 -39.87 -6.32 -4.17
N THR A 369 -40.09 -5.84 -5.41
CA THR A 369 -39.04 -5.51 -6.38
C THR A 369 -38.13 -4.39 -5.83
N LYS A 370 -38.73 -3.28 -5.36
CA LYS A 370 -37.98 -2.17 -4.76
C LYS A 370 -37.18 -2.61 -3.53
N THR A 371 -37.77 -3.45 -2.67
CA THR A 371 -37.09 -4.00 -1.49
C THR A 371 -35.85 -4.81 -1.88
N ALA A 372 -35.97 -5.69 -2.89
CA ALA A 372 -34.84 -6.47 -3.40
C ALA A 372 -33.74 -5.58 -4.00
N TYR A 373 -34.11 -4.52 -4.72
CA TYR A 373 -33.16 -3.55 -5.26
C TYR A 373 -32.42 -2.79 -4.13
N THR A 374 -33.12 -2.33 -3.08
CA THR A 374 -32.48 -1.67 -1.93
C THR A 374 -31.52 -2.60 -1.17
N GLN A 375 -31.88 -3.87 -1.01
CA GLN A 375 -30.97 -4.87 -0.41
C GLN A 375 -29.72 -5.07 -1.26
N MET A 376 -29.87 -5.10 -2.58
CA MET A 376 -28.76 -5.17 -3.53
C MET A 376 -27.86 -3.93 -3.45
N GLN A 377 -28.44 -2.73 -3.37
CA GLN A 377 -27.69 -1.47 -3.14
C GLN A 377 -26.83 -1.57 -1.88
N SER A 378 -27.43 -1.96 -0.76
CA SER A 378 -26.71 -2.09 0.52
C SER A 378 -25.55 -3.08 0.44
N GLN A 379 -25.73 -4.23 -0.25
CA GLN A 379 -24.65 -5.22 -0.40
C GLN A 379 -23.48 -4.69 -1.24
N VAL A 380 -23.77 -3.92 -2.29
CA VAL A 380 -22.74 -3.30 -3.12
C VAL A 380 -22.01 -2.20 -2.34
N GLU A 381 -22.73 -1.37 -1.60
CA GLU A 381 -22.13 -0.36 -0.71
C GLU A 381 -21.19 -1.00 0.31
N ASP A 382 -21.62 -2.07 0.98
CA ASP A 382 -20.79 -2.83 1.92
C ASP A 382 -19.52 -3.38 1.24
N ALA A 383 -19.64 -3.91 0.02
CA ALA A 383 -18.50 -4.42 -0.75
C ALA A 383 -17.52 -3.30 -1.17
N ILE A 384 -18.01 -2.11 -1.51
CA ILE A 384 -17.18 -0.94 -1.82
C ILE A 384 -16.47 -0.44 -0.57
N HIS A 385 -17.13 -0.40 0.59
CA HIS A 385 -16.50 -0.05 1.86
C HIS A 385 -15.40 -1.04 2.25
N LEU A 386 -15.67 -2.35 2.14
CA LEU A 386 -14.67 -3.39 2.36
C LEU A 386 -13.48 -3.23 1.42
N THR A 387 -13.73 -2.97 0.13
CA THR A 387 -12.66 -2.73 -0.84
C THR A 387 -11.86 -1.49 -0.50
N THR A 388 -12.52 -0.40 -0.13
CA THR A 388 -11.86 0.86 0.27
C THR A 388 -10.92 0.63 1.43
N ASP A 389 -11.39 -0.04 2.47
CA ASP A 389 -10.52 -0.42 3.60
C ASP A 389 -9.38 -1.33 3.17
N TYR A 390 -9.63 -2.27 2.25
CA TYR A 390 -8.59 -3.16 1.73
C TYR A 390 -7.51 -2.41 0.96
N ILE A 391 -7.87 -1.48 0.06
CA ILE A 391 -6.93 -0.63 -0.69
C ILE A 391 -6.08 0.21 0.26
N LEU A 392 -6.70 0.77 1.31
CA LEU A 392 -6.03 1.71 2.20
C LEU A 392 -5.17 1.02 3.27
N LYS A 393 -5.55 -0.18 3.72
CA LYS A 393 -4.99 -0.82 4.92
C LYS A 393 -4.31 -2.17 4.68
N SER A 394 -4.48 -2.81 3.51
CA SER A 394 -3.84 -4.12 3.24
C SER A 394 -2.31 -4.07 3.25
N LYS A 395 -1.74 -2.91 2.92
CA LYS A 395 -0.30 -2.69 2.87
C LYS A 395 0.16 -1.81 4.03
N THR A 396 1.32 -2.14 4.58
CA THR A 396 1.93 -1.40 5.69
C THR A 396 2.99 -0.43 5.16
N PHE A 397 3.02 0.78 5.72
CA PHE A 397 3.91 1.85 5.25
C PHE A 397 4.78 2.41 6.37
N ILE A 398 5.98 2.85 6.01
CA ILE A 398 6.84 3.72 6.81
C ILE A 398 6.89 5.07 6.12
N ILE A 399 6.59 6.13 6.86
CA ILE A 399 6.70 7.49 6.33
C ILE A 399 8.09 8.03 6.68
N ILE A 400 8.82 8.49 5.68
CA ILE A 400 10.09 9.20 5.82
C ILE A 400 9.84 10.67 5.51
N ILE A 401 9.97 11.53 6.52
CA ILE A 401 9.91 12.99 6.33
C ILE A 401 11.22 13.43 5.71
N ILE A 402 11.19 14.01 4.51
CA ILE A 402 12.37 14.47 3.79
C ILE A 402 12.82 15.82 4.32
N ASN A 403 14.09 15.90 4.70
CA ASN A 403 14.73 17.13 5.18
C ASN A 403 14.99 18.13 4.03
N HIS A 404 14.80 19.44 4.22
CA HIS A 404 15.10 20.45 3.20
C HIS A 404 16.56 20.42 2.68
N GLN A 405 17.53 20.04 3.51
CA GLN A 405 18.95 19.89 3.17
C GLN A 405 19.24 18.67 2.29
N PHE A 406 18.29 17.73 2.16
CA PHE A 406 18.36 16.64 1.19
C PHE A 406 18.56 17.16 -0.25
N PHE A 407 18.01 18.33 -0.55
CA PHE A 407 18.10 18.95 -1.87
C PHE A 407 19.41 19.72 -2.10
N ALA A 408 20.30 19.83 -1.11
CA ALA A 408 21.63 20.41 -1.27
C ALA A 408 22.57 19.44 -2.02
N GLU A 409 23.58 19.95 -2.76
CA GLU A 409 24.56 19.09 -3.45
C GLU A 409 25.57 18.48 -2.46
N LYS A 410 25.70 17.15 -2.45
CA LYS A 410 26.70 16.38 -1.68
C LYS A 410 26.66 16.56 -0.16
N SER A 411 25.47 16.65 0.44
CA SER A 411 25.32 16.72 1.90
C SER A 411 25.47 15.32 2.55
N PRO A 412 26.07 15.19 3.75
CA PRO A 412 26.02 13.96 4.55
C PRO A 412 24.60 13.43 4.79
N GLU A 413 23.64 14.35 4.88
CA GLU A 413 22.22 14.07 5.10
C GLU A 413 21.63 13.31 3.91
N TYR A 414 21.98 13.67 2.67
CA TYR A 414 21.54 12.97 1.45
C TYR A 414 21.94 11.49 1.45
N ASP A 415 23.21 11.20 1.78
CA ASP A 415 23.71 9.81 1.78
C ASP A 415 23.05 8.98 2.89
N HIS A 416 22.76 9.59 4.04
CA HIS A 416 22.06 8.92 5.13
C HIS A 416 20.58 8.67 4.80
N THR A 417 19.91 9.60 4.12
CA THR A 417 18.55 9.37 3.59
C THR A 417 18.56 8.15 2.68
N LEU A 418 19.50 8.07 1.73
CA LEU A 418 19.59 6.95 0.80
C LEU A 418 19.82 5.60 1.50
N GLN A 419 20.70 5.57 2.51
CA GLN A 419 20.96 4.35 3.30
C GLN A 419 19.74 3.93 4.11
N THR A 420 19.09 4.89 4.77
CA THR A 420 17.85 4.66 5.52
C THR A 420 16.77 4.07 4.62
N ILE A 421 16.59 4.63 3.43
CA ILE A 421 15.64 4.15 2.43
C ILE A 421 15.97 2.71 2.01
N ASN A 422 17.23 2.43 1.67
CA ASN A 422 17.68 1.09 1.30
C ASN A 422 17.48 0.05 2.41
N TYR A 423 17.53 0.47 3.68
CA TYR A 423 17.27 -0.42 4.81
C TYR A 423 15.77 -0.63 5.03
N LEU A 424 15.01 0.48 5.18
CA LEU A 424 13.61 0.46 5.56
C LEU A 424 12.70 -0.12 4.47
N LYS A 425 13.07 -0.02 3.19
CA LYS A 425 12.28 -0.62 2.10
C LYS A 425 12.10 -2.13 2.19
N ASN A 426 13.01 -2.82 2.90
CA ASN A 426 12.89 -4.25 3.14
C ASN A 426 11.96 -4.60 4.32
N LEU A 427 11.59 -3.60 5.13
CA LEU A 427 10.68 -3.76 6.28
C LEU A 427 9.23 -3.52 5.88
N ALA A 428 8.97 -2.45 5.13
CA ALA A 428 7.64 -2.05 4.68
C ALA A 428 7.75 -1.09 3.48
N HIS A 429 6.60 -0.78 2.87
CA HIS A 429 6.55 0.16 1.76
C HIS A 429 6.84 1.59 2.26
N LEU A 430 7.44 2.41 1.40
CA LEU A 430 7.90 3.73 1.80
C LEU A 430 6.99 4.83 1.26
N ILE A 431 6.76 5.83 2.10
CA ILE A 431 6.19 7.12 1.71
C ILE A 431 7.22 8.19 2.01
N TYR A 432 7.55 9.01 1.02
CA TYR A 432 8.41 10.19 1.17
C TYR A 432 7.53 11.41 1.33
N TYR A 433 7.41 11.88 2.57
CA TYR A 433 6.63 13.06 2.90
C TYR A 433 7.50 14.31 2.77
N VAL A 434 7.06 15.26 1.95
CA VAL A 434 7.80 16.48 1.63
C VAL A 434 7.00 17.68 2.11
N ASP A 435 7.51 18.32 3.17
CA ASP A 435 6.91 19.52 3.78
C ASP A 435 7.62 20.81 3.35
N THR A 436 8.35 20.76 2.23
CA THR A 436 9.09 21.90 1.70
C THR A 436 8.71 22.18 0.26
N PRO A 437 8.72 23.45 -0.19
CA PRO A 437 8.36 23.77 -1.57
C PRO A 437 9.30 23.11 -2.58
N LEU A 438 8.71 22.47 -3.58
CA LEU A 438 9.39 21.81 -4.70
C LEU A 438 9.45 22.73 -5.91
N ASP A 439 10.63 22.75 -6.53
CA ASP A 439 10.84 23.24 -7.88
C ASP A 439 11.22 22.05 -8.79
N ARG A 440 11.31 22.28 -10.11
CA ARG A 440 11.66 21.24 -11.08
C ARG A 440 13.02 20.57 -10.83
N LYS A 441 14.01 21.27 -10.26
CA LYS A 441 15.34 20.70 -9.96
C LYS A 441 15.22 19.75 -8.76
N LYS A 442 14.48 20.13 -7.71
CA LYS A 442 14.24 19.32 -6.53
C LYS A 442 13.39 18.09 -6.85
N ALA A 443 12.33 18.26 -7.63
CA ALA A 443 11.45 17.17 -8.06
C ALA A 443 12.21 16.09 -8.85
N LYS A 444 13.10 16.48 -9.78
CA LYS A 444 13.98 15.54 -10.50
C LYS A 444 14.84 14.66 -9.59
N ARG A 445 15.20 15.13 -8.39
CA ARG A 445 15.95 14.31 -7.43
C ARG A 445 15.07 13.27 -6.76
N LEU A 446 13.78 13.56 -6.58
CA LEU A 446 12.80 12.62 -6.02
C LEU A 446 12.39 11.55 -7.04
N HIS A 447 12.57 11.79 -8.34
CA HIS A 447 12.24 10.82 -9.41
C HIS A 447 13.05 9.51 -9.37
N TRP A 448 14.12 9.43 -8.56
CA TRP A 448 14.77 8.13 -8.29
C TRP A 448 14.09 7.39 -7.14
N TYR A 449 13.49 8.12 -6.22
CA TYR A 449 12.86 7.59 -5.02
C TYR A 449 11.42 7.18 -5.25
N ASP A 450 10.69 7.86 -6.14
CA ASP A 450 9.32 7.47 -6.55
C ASP A 450 9.22 6.02 -7.06
N ARG A 451 10.34 5.45 -7.53
CA ARG A 451 10.45 4.04 -7.95
C ARG A 451 10.40 3.04 -6.80
N GLU A 452 10.74 3.48 -5.59
CA GLU A 452 10.86 2.63 -4.39
C GLU A 452 9.81 3.01 -3.31
N GLY A 453 8.96 4.03 -3.56
CA GLY A 453 7.93 4.50 -2.63
C GLY A 453 7.12 5.69 -3.16
N LYS A 454 6.06 6.10 -2.46
CA LYS A 454 5.17 7.20 -2.89
C LYS A 454 5.69 8.56 -2.42
N VAL A 455 5.75 9.56 -3.29
CA VAL A 455 6.01 10.96 -2.88
C VAL A 455 4.68 11.64 -2.53
N ILE A 456 4.60 12.21 -1.33
CA ILE A 456 3.44 12.96 -0.85
C ILE A 456 3.91 14.34 -0.40
N LEU A 457 3.23 15.39 -0.84
CA LEU A 457 3.48 16.76 -0.39
C LEU A 457 2.49 17.15 0.71
N SER A 458 2.96 17.94 1.68
CA SER A 458 2.04 18.63 2.58
C SER A 458 1.21 19.68 1.81
N PRO A 459 0.01 20.03 2.28
CA PRO A 459 -0.82 21.06 1.65
C PRO A 459 -0.08 22.41 1.52
N ASN A 460 0.69 22.79 2.54
CA ASN A 460 1.49 24.01 2.54
C ASN A 460 2.60 23.97 1.49
N ALA A 461 3.32 22.84 1.40
CA ALA A 461 4.37 22.65 0.41
C ALA A 461 3.80 22.67 -1.01
N ALA A 462 2.66 22.03 -1.24
CA ALA A 462 1.99 22.01 -2.54
C ALA A 462 1.58 23.42 -2.97
N GLN A 463 0.91 24.17 -2.10
CA GLN A 463 0.50 25.55 -2.35
C GLN A 463 1.71 26.45 -2.67
N ALA A 464 2.77 26.37 -1.87
CA ALA A 464 3.98 27.14 -2.07
C ALA A 464 4.78 26.73 -3.33
N SER A 465 4.57 25.51 -3.82
CA SER A 465 5.13 25.01 -5.09
C SER A 465 4.31 25.45 -6.31
N GLY A 466 3.21 26.19 -6.11
CA GLY A 466 2.32 26.64 -7.18
C GLY A 466 1.33 25.57 -7.66
N LEU A 467 1.16 24.48 -6.91
CA LEU A 467 0.13 23.49 -7.15
C LEU A 467 -1.18 24.01 -6.55
N LYS A 468 -2.24 24.10 -7.36
CA LYS A 468 -3.59 24.47 -6.89
C LYS A 468 -4.38 23.21 -6.53
N ASP A 469 -5.20 23.33 -5.50
CA ASP A 469 -5.97 22.24 -4.87
C ASP A 469 -7.11 21.67 -5.73
N GLU A 470 -7.42 22.23 -6.90
CA GLU A 470 -8.61 21.82 -7.65
C GLU A 470 -8.40 21.79 -9.17
N GLN A 471 -8.80 20.64 -9.73
CA GLN A 471 -9.12 20.36 -11.12
C GLN A 471 -7.99 20.50 -12.14
N PHE A 472 -7.45 19.34 -12.53
CA PHE A 472 -6.65 19.10 -13.73
C PHE A 472 -5.42 20.00 -13.87
N ILE A 473 -4.39 19.66 -13.10
CA ILE A 473 -3.02 20.00 -13.47
C ILE A 473 -2.34 18.67 -13.76
N ASP A 474 -1.87 18.49 -14.99
CA ASP A 474 -0.90 17.46 -15.32
C ASP A 474 0.35 17.73 -14.45
N TYR A 475 0.46 17.05 -13.30
CA TYR A 475 1.56 17.21 -12.35
C TYR A 475 2.93 16.95 -13.03
N SER A 476 2.94 16.17 -14.12
CA SER A 476 4.13 15.93 -14.94
C SER A 476 4.60 17.18 -15.69
N SER A 477 3.71 18.13 -15.99
CA SER A 477 4.04 19.34 -16.74
C SER A 477 4.76 20.44 -15.93
N LEU A 478 4.54 20.49 -14.60
CA LEU A 478 5.19 21.49 -13.71
C LEU A 478 6.41 20.92 -12.95
N LEU A 479 6.30 19.71 -12.40
CA LEU A 479 7.33 19.12 -11.55
C LEU A 479 7.98 17.86 -12.13
N GLU A 480 7.47 17.31 -13.24
CA GLU A 480 7.96 16.05 -13.85
C GLU A 480 7.95 14.84 -12.90
N ILE A 481 7.16 14.87 -11.82
CA ILE A 481 6.95 13.75 -10.88
C ILE A 481 5.46 13.58 -10.57
N SER A 482 5.03 12.35 -10.28
CA SER A 482 3.70 12.08 -9.74
C SER A 482 3.71 12.22 -8.21
N CYS A 483 2.78 12.99 -7.65
CA CYS A 483 2.67 13.20 -6.21
C CYS A 483 1.21 13.40 -5.78
N ALA A 484 0.89 12.99 -4.55
CA ALA A 484 -0.39 13.28 -3.89
C ALA A 484 -0.23 14.37 -2.82
N ILE A 485 -1.32 15.02 -2.41
CA ILE A 485 -1.32 16.10 -1.43
C ILE A 485 -2.13 15.66 -0.20
N TRP A 486 -1.44 15.47 0.92
CA TRP A 486 -2.06 15.01 2.16
C TRP A 486 -1.41 15.71 3.33
N SER A 487 -2.19 16.07 4.34
CA SER A 487 -1.59 16.32 5.66
C SER A 487 -1.07 15.02 6.26
N LEU A 488 -0.09 15.12 7.15
CA LEU A 488 0.48 13.96 7.82
C LEU A 488 -0.56 13.25 8.69
N GLU A 489 -1.47 14.01 9.32
CA GLU A 489 -2.59 13.47 10.09
C GLU A 489 -3.58 12.65 9.24
N GLU A 490 -4.03 13.20 8.11
CA GLU A 490 -4.93 12.48 7.21
C GLU A 490 -4.29 11.19 6.72
N LEU A 491 -3.00 11.25 6.34
CA LEU A 491 -2.26 10.10 5.86
C LEU A 491 -2.13 9.00 6.93
N CYS A 492 -1.78 9.38 8.17
CA CYS A 492 -1.66 8.44 9.29
C CYS A 492 -3.00 7.85 9.73
N THR A 493 -4.11 8.55 9.48
CA THR A 493 -5.46 8.08 9.81
C THR A 493 -5.98 7.10 8.76
N GLN A 494 -5.65 7.32 7.49
CA GLN A 494 -6.19 6.52 6.39
C GLN A 494 -5.35 5.29 6.05
N ARG A 495 -4.03 5.34 6.23
CA ARG A 495 -3.12 4.25 5.86
C ARG A 495 -2.60 3.52 7.08
N GLN A 496 -2.21 2.26 6.89
CA GLN A 496 -1.60 1.46 7.95
C GLN A 496 -0.12 1.82 8.13
N ILE A 497 0.13 2.92 8.83
CA ILE A 497 1.48 3.43 9.12
C ILE A 497 2.06 2.69 10.33
N ILE A 498 3.23 2.07 10.15
CA ILE A 498 3.89 1.29 11.21
C ILE A 498 5.05 2.03 11.88
N ALA A 499 5.58 3.08 11.23
CA ALA A 499 6.59 3.96 11.80
C ALA A 499 6.67 5.30 11.06
N LEU A 500 7.05 6.35 11.79
CA LEU A 500 7.49 7.63 11.24
C LEU A 500 9.00 7.78 11.40
N TRP A 501 9.68 8.12 10.31
CA TRP A 501 11.10 8.45 10.31
C TRP A 501 11.28 9.94 10.03
N LEU A 502 11.57 10.71 11.08
CA LEU A 502 11.70 12.15 11.03
C LEU A 502 13.14 12.54 10.71
N MET A 503 13.39 12.95 9.46
CA MET A 503 14.64 13.64 9.12
C MET A 503 14.53 15.16 9.28
N GLU A 504 13.33 15.67 9.53
CA GLU A 504 13.00 17.04 9.88
C GLU A 504 11.71 17.02 10.70
N ILE A 505 11.44 18.05 11.51
CA ILE A 505 10.17 18.14 12.24
C ILE A 505 9.14 18.77 11.29
N PRO A 506 8.05 18.06 10.94
CA PRO A 506 6.98 18.62 10.11
C PRO A 506 6.38 19.88 10.74
N ALA A 507 6.00 20.85 9.91
CA ALA A 507 5.32 22.08 10.34
C ALA A 507 4.03 21.77 11.12
N GLU A 508 3.31 20.71 10.77
CA GLU A 508 2.10 20.25 11.47
C GLU A 508 2.34 19.94 12.96
N PHE A 509 3.56 19.56 13.34
CA PHE A 509 3.87 19.26 14.75
C PHE A 509 4.07 20.52 15.59
N GLN A 510 4.24 21.69 14.98
CA GLN A 510 4.40 22.96 15.71
C GLN A 510 3.16 23.32 16.52
N SER A 511 1.97 22.96 16.04
CA SER A 511 0.69 23.12 16.76
C SER A 511 0.40 22.02 17.79
N GLY A 512 1.29 21.03 17.94
CA GLY A 512 1.08 19.81 18.74
C GLY A 512 0.95 18.57 17.86
N ILE A 513 1.18 17.39 18.43
CA ILE A 513 1.09 16.11 17.71
C ILE A 513 -0.32 15.54 17.86
N PRO A 514 -1.05 15.32 16.75
CA PRO A 514 -2.37 14.70 16.79
C PRO A 514 -2.40 13.34 17.50
N ASN A 515 -3.50 13.02 18.17
CA ASN A 515 -3.67 11.75 18.87
C ASN A 515 -3.54 10.52 17.94
N SER A 516 -3.93 10.68 16.66
CA SER A 516 -3.78 9.68 15.60
C SER A 516 -2.31 9.30 15.35
N ILE A 517 -1.38 10.20 15.63
CA ILE A 517 0.06 10.03 15.41
C ILE A 517 0.80 9.61 16.68
N GLN A 518 0.35 10.03 17.86
CA GLN A 518 1.05 9.80 19.15
C GLN A 518 1.36 8.32 19.46
N ASN A 519 0.55 7.40 18.94
CA ASN A 519 0.71 5.96 19.12
C ASN A 519 1.63 5.30 18.09
N ILE A 520 1.91 5.98 16.97
CA ILE A 520 2.81 5.49 15.93
C ILE A 520 4.24 5.62 16.45
N PRO A 521 5.08 4.57 16.34
CA PRO A 521 6.49 4.67 16.68
C PRO A 521 7.19 5.76 15.84
N ILE A 522 7.91 6.65 16.52
CA ILE A 522 8.64 7.74 15.90
C ILE A 522 10.14 7.51 16.07
N TYR A 523 10.86 7.57 14.96
CA TYR A 523 12.31 7.52 14.89
C TYR A 523 12.80 8.90 14.41
N THR A 524 13.58 9.61 15.22
CA THR A 524 14.07 10.95 14.86
C THR A 524 15.57 11.06 15.09
N LEU A 525 16.26 11.78 14.20
CA LEU A 525 17.69 12.00 14.32
C LEU A 525 18.00 12.99 15.44
N THR A 526 19.03 12.71 16.24
CA THR A 526 19.48 13.63 17.30
C THR A 526 19.91 14.98 16.73
N ASP A 527 20.53 15.03 15.55
CA ASP A 527 20.92 16.29 14.90
C ASP A 527 19.73 17.18 14.54
N VAL A 528 18.59 16.58 14.17
CA VAL A 528 17.36 17.32 13.87
C VAL A 528 16.91 18.06 15.11
N LEU A 529 16.77 17.37 16.24
CA LEU A 529 16.33 17.99 17.50
C LEU A 529 17.25 19.13 17.94
N ARG A 530 18.57 19.00 17.75
CA ARG A 530 19.53 20.06 18.09
C ARG A 530 19.28 21.35 17.30
N SER A 531 18.95 21.24 16.01
CA SER A 531 18.72 22.42 15.18
C SER A 531 17.58 23.30 15.71
N TYR A 532 16.60 22.70 16.41
CA TYR A 532 15.48 23.39 17.05
C TYR A 532 15.75 23.80 18.51
N ALA A 533 16.88 23.38 19.09
CA ALA A 533 17.21 23.58 20.49
C ALA A 533 18.10 24.81 20.78
N GLN A 534 18.45 25.58 19.75
CA GLN A 534 19.30 26.76 19.88
C GLN A 534 18.57 27.90 20.63
N PRO A 535 19.28 28.77 21.38
CA PRO A 535 18.65 29.90 22.07
C PRO A 535 17.97 30.84 21.05
N GLY A 536 16.64 30.95 21.13
CA GLY A 536 15.83 31.78 20.22
C GLY A 536 14.98 31.00 19.21
N THR A 537 15.09 29.67 19.12
CA THR A 537 14.16 28.80 18.38
C THR A 537 13.14 28.16 19.32
N ASP A 538 11.95 27.85 18.80
CA ASP A 538 10.77 27.43 19.58
C ASP A 538 11.00 26.13 20.37
N GLY A 539 11.37 26.27 21.64
CA GLY A 539 11.37 25.17 22.61
C GLY A 539 9.98 24.53 22.82
N GLN A 540 8.92 25.04 22.19
CA GLN A 540 7.60 24.40 22.09
C GLN A 540 7.61 23.20 21.11
N THR A 541 8.37 23.24 20.02
CA THR A 541 8.39 22.18 19.00
C THR A 541 9.07 20.90 19.48
N ILE A 542 10.08 20.99 20.36
CA ILE A 542 10.69 19.80 20.98
C ILE A 542 9.78 19.22 22.08
N LYS A 543 8.94 20.06 22.71
CA LYS A 543 8.02 19.62 23.77
C LYS A 543 6.91 18.71 23.24
N CYS A 544 6.40 18.94 22.03
CA CYS A 544 5.30 18.12 21.48
C CYS A 544 5.70 16.64 21.29
N LEU A 545 6.99 16.36 21.00
CA LEU A 545 7.51 14.99 20.88
C LEU A 545 7.55 14.24 22.23
N LYS A 546 7.49 14.95 23.37
CA LYS A 546 7.43 14.31 24.69
C LYS A 546 6.13 13.54 24.92
N ASP A 547 5.08 13.92 24.20
CA ASP A 547 3.75 13.32 24.32
C ASP A 547 3.66 11.99 23.54
N CYS A 548 4.67 11.66 22.72
CA CYS A 548 4.75 10.40 21.99
C CYS A 548 5.14 9.22 22.89
N GLN A 549 4.37 8.14 22.87
CA GLN A 549 4.60 6.97 23.73
C GLN A 549 5.80 6.12 23.27
N ASN A 550 6.11 6.12 21.96
CA ASN A 550 7.12 5.26 21.35
C ASN A 550 8.15 6.07 20.55
N LEU A 551 8.87 6.97 21.21
CA LEU A 551 9.94 7.76 20.60
C LEU A 551 11.30 7.06 20.70
N THR A 552 12.00 6.94 19.58
CA THR A 552 13.38 6.48 19.48
C THR A 552 14.27 7.57 18.86
N LEU A 553 15.26 8.01 19.63
CA LEU A 553 16.31 8.91 19.18
C LEU A 553 17.39 8.10 18.45
N VAL A 554 17.55 8.39 17.16
CA VAL A 554 18.56 7.77 16.31
C VAL A 554 19.79 8.66 16.35
N ASN A 555 20.83 8.20 17.04
CA ASN A 555 22.09 8.91 17.12
C ASN A 555 23.03 8.43 16.03
N SER A 556 23.29 9.30 15.04
CA SER A 556 24.09 8.95 13.88
C SER A 556 25.39 9.73 13.75
N SER A 557 25.46 11.02 14.13
CA SER A 557 26.65 11.85 13.91
C SER A 557 27.61 11.96 15.10
N LEU A 558 28.91 11.99 14.77
CA LEU A 558 29.98 12.36 15.70
C LEU A 558 29.85 13.81 16.18
N SER A 559 29.18 14.68 15.43
CA SER A 559 28.95 16.08 15.82
C SER A 559 27.90 16.25 16.91
N ALA A 560 27.00 15.28 17.11
CA ALA A 560 25.96 15.31 18.12
C ALA A 560 26.51 15.14 19.55
N THR A 561 27.27 16.14 20.04
CA THR A 561 27.37 16.46 21.48
C THR A 561 25.98 16.47 22.12
N TYR A 562 25.63 15.32 22.69
CA TYR A 562 24.57 15.07 23.66
C TYR A 562 23.49 16.16 23.80
N LEU A 563 22.30 15.88 23.24
CA LEU A 563 21.08 16.51 23.75
C LEU A 563 20.85 16.00 25.16
N GLU A 564 20.65 16.90 26.11
CA GLU A 564 20.43 16.56 27.51
C GLU A 564 19.38 15.45 27.63
N SER A 565 19.71 14.34 28.29
CA SER A 565 18.74 13.31 28.69
C SER A 565 17.58 13.88 29.53
N SER A 566 17.75 15.08 30.08
CA SER A 566 16.73 15.83 30.80
C SER A 566 15.54 16.21 29.90
N TRP A 567 15.73 16.38 28.59
CA TRP A 567 14.66 16.86 27.71
C TRP A 567 13.67 15.76 27.34
N MET A 568 14.13 14.53 27.14
CA MET A 568 13.31 13.38 26.75
C MET A 568 13.67 12.11 27.53
N PRO A 569 13.37 12.05 28.84
CA PRO A 569 13.79 10.94 29.70
C PRO A 569 13.17 9.59 29.33
N ASN A 570 12.03 9.60 28.63
CA ASN A 570 11.31 8.38 28.24
C ASN A 570 11.67 7.87 26.83
N ALA A 571 12.52 8.60 26.09
CA ALA A 571 12.87 8.20 24.73
C ALA A 571 13.89 7.07 24.71
N LYS A 572 13.70 6.11 23.81
CA LYS A 572 14.69 5.07 23.52
C LYS A 572 15.85 5.66 22.73
N ILE A 573 17.05 5.10 22.84
CA ILE A 573 18.21 5.50 22.05
C ILE A 573 18.65 4.34 21.16
N ALA A 574 18.81 4.59 19.87
CA ALA A 574 19.42 3.69 18.89
C ALA A 574 20.68 4.36 18.32
N ILE A 575 21.80 3.64 18.32
CA ILE A 575 23.07 4.14 17.78
C ILE A 575 23.21 3.59 16.37
N VAL A 576 23.15 4.47 15.37
CA VAL A 576 23.19 4.10 13.95
C VAL A 576 24.30 4.92 13.30
N PRO A 577 25.54 4.45 13.29
CA PRO A 577 26.67 5.24 12.80
C PRO A 577 26.47 5.67 11.33
N TYR A 578 26.92 6.87 10.93
CA TYR A 578 26.95 7.25 9.51
C TYR A 578 27.91 6.35 8.74
N TRP A 579 27.42 5.60 7.74
CA TRP A 579 28.29 4.75 6.93
C TRP A 579 29.15 5.56 5.94
N LYS A 580 28.91 6.87 5.78
CA LYS A 580 29.72 7.75 4.91
C LYS A 580 31.16 7.89 5.43
N GLN A 581 31.37 7.79 6.73
CA GLN A 581 32.71 7.54 7.27
C GLN A 581 32.94 6.05 7.26
N GLN A 582 32.96 5.49 6.05
CA GLN A 582 33.10 4.07 5.80
C GLN A 582 34.13 3.52 6.79
N PRO A 583 33.75 2.62 7.73
CA PRO A 583 34.69 2.17 8.76
C PRO A 583 35.99 1.66 8.15
N TRP A 584 35.98 1.17 6.91
CA TRP A 584 37.17 0.84 6.14
C TRP A 584 37.98 2.04 5.64
N GLU A 585 37.38 3.15 5.23
CA GLU A 585 38.13 4.40 4.94
C GLU A 585 38.78 4.94 6.20
N VAL A 586 38.09 4.89 7.35
CA VAL A 586 38.64 5.26 8.66
C VAL A 586 39.76 4.28 9.03
N LYS A 587 39.54 2.97 8.89
CA LYS A 587 40.52 1.89 9.14
C LYS A 587 41.76 2.04 8.26
N GLU A 588 41.59 2.28 6.97
CA GLU A 588 42.68 2.46 6.01
C GLU A 588 43.49 3.71 6.35
N ARG A 589 42.83 4.83 6.64
CA ARG A 589 43.52 6.07 7.02
C ARG A 589 44.23 5.96 8.37
N TRP A 590 43.61 5.33 9.36
CA TRP A 590 44.21 5.11 10.67
C TRP A 590 45.35 4.10 10.62
N ALA A 591 45.24 3.05 9.79
CA ALA A 591 46.32 2.09 9.53
C ALA A 591 47.53 2.78 8.87
N ASN A 592 47.28 3.75 8.00
CA ASN A 592 48.31 4.57 7.34
C ASN A 592 48.83 5.73 8.20
N THR A 593 48.29 5.95 9.40
CA THR A 593 48.80 6.97 10.33
C THR A 593 50.15 6.52 10.91
N PRO A 594 51.22 7.34 10.77
CA PRO A 594 52.51 7.05 11.38
C PRO A 594 52.40 6.77 12.89
N ASP A 595 53.21 5.84 13.40
CA ASP A 595 53.18 5.43 14.82
C ASP A 595 53.40 6.60 15.80
N ASP A 596 54.07 7.67 15.38
CA ASP A 596 54.31 8.88 16.18
C ASP A 596 53.11 9.84 16.24
N HIS A 597 52.08 9.63 15.42
CA HIS A 597 50.79 10.32 15.46
C HIS A 597 49.69 9.53 16.18
N LYS A 598 49.95 8.27 16.54
CA LYS A 598 49.05 7.45 17.35
C LYS A 598 49.11 7.87 18.83
N ARG A 599 48.02 7.71 19.59
CA ARG A 599 47.95 8.07 21.03
C ARG A 599 47.20 7.03 21.83
N VAL A 600 47.51 6.89 23.12
CA VAL A 600 46.63 6.18 24.05
C VAL A 600 45.42 7.07 24.34
N ILE A 601 44.21 6.57 24.12
CA ILE A 601 42.98 7.34 24.38
C ILE A 601 42.32 6.81 25.64
N ILE A 602 42.06 7.69 26.61
CA ILE A 602 41.38 7.36 27.86
C ILE A 602 40.01 8.04 27.85
N LEU A 603 38.95 7.25 27.90
CA LEU A 603 37.57 7.76 28.01
C LEU A 603 37.18 7.76 29.48
N ALA A 604 36.68 8.88 29.99
CA ALA A 604 36.31 9.04 31.39
C ALA A 604 35.00 9.78 31.57
N VAL A 605 34.36 9.55 32.71
CA VAL A 605 33.23 10.32 33.24
C VAL A 605 33.66 11.02 34.53
N PRO A 606 32.94 12.03 35.04
CA PRO A 606 33.39 12.75 36.23
C PRO A 606 33.57 11.83 37.44
N GLN A 607 32.76 10.76 37.53
CA GLN A 607 32.84 9.75 38.58
C GLN A 607 34.07 8.83 38.47
N SER A 608 34.75 8.79 37.32
CA SER A 608 35.96 7.97 37.09
C SER A 608 37.24 8.80 36.92
N LEU A 609 37.19 10.11 37.19
CA LEU A 609 38.28 11.03 36.92
C LEU A 609 39.57 10.75 37.73
N GLU A 610 39.43 10.38 39.01
CA GLU A 610 40.59 9.98 39.84
C GLU A 610 41.27 8.72 39.28
N LEU A 611 40.48 7.75 38.82
CA LEU A 611 41.00 6.55 38.17
C LEU A 611 41.66 6.91 36.83
N ALA A 612 41.06 7.81 36.06
CA ALA A 612 41.62 8.30 34.81
C ALA A 612 42.97 9.00 35.03
N GLN A 613 43.13 9.76 36.12
CA GLN A 613 44.41 10.36 36.50
C GLN A 613 45.48 9.30 36.79
N ILE A 614 45.14 8.27 37.55
CA ILE A 614 46.08 7.18 37.88
C ILE A 614 46.50 6.44 36.60
N VAL A 615 45.55 6.10 35.74
CA VAL A 615 45.81 5.42 34.47
C VAL A 615 46.63 6.31 33.53
N TRP A 616 46.30 7.60 33.44
CA TRP A 616 47.07 8.58 32.67
C TRP A 616 48.52 8.65 33.15
N GLY A 617 48.75 8.80 34.46
CA GLY A 617 50.08 8.86 35.03
C GLY A 617 50.88 7.57 34.84
N LEU A 618 50.21 6.41 34.84
CA LEU A 618 50.82 5.13 34.52
C LEU A 618 51.22 5.06 33.03
N CYS A 619 50.32 5.43 32.12
CA CYS A 619 50.59 5.45 30.69
C CYS A 619 51.74 6.42 30.34
N CYS A 620 51.83 7.59 30.99
CA CYS A 620 52.96 8.51 30.83
C CYS A 620 54.31 7.91 31.23
N LYS A 621 54.34 6.91 32.13
CA LYS A 621 55.58 6.21 32.53
C LYS A 621 55.92 5.03 31.63
N LEU A 622 54.90 4.36 31.10
CA LEU A 622 55.05 3.13 30.33
C LEU A 622 55.32 3.38 28.84
N PHE A 623 54.75 4.45 28.28
CA PHE A 623 54.80 4.73 26.85
C PHE A 623 55.68 5.94 26.52
N PRO A 624 56.34 5.95 25.35
CA PRO A 624 57.18 7.07 24.92
C PRO A 624 56.35 8.35 24.70
N GLU A 625 57.03 9.49 24.66
CA GLU A 625 56.44 10.82 24.44
C GLU A 625 55.50 10.90 23.24
N SER A 626 55.81 10.18 22.17
CA SER A 626 54.98 10.10 20.97
C SER A 626 53.61 9.45 21.21
N LEU A 627 53.40 8.73 22.31
CA LEU A 627 52.19 7.97 22.64
C LEU A 627 51.45 8.47 23.87
N LYS A 628 51.76 9.70 24.28
CA LYS A 628 51.18 10.29 25.48
C LYS A 628 49.65 10.13 25.53
N PRO A 629 49.12 9.68 26.67
CA PRO A 629 47.69 9.47 26.83
C PRO A 629 46.92 10.79 26.76
N MET A 630 45.85 10.80 25.96
CA MET A 630 44.84 11.86 25.95
C MET A 630 43.62 11.41 26.73
N VAL A 631 43.10 12.28 27.60
CA VAL A 631 41.91 11.99 28.39
C VAL A 631 40.73 12.76 27.81
N PHE A 632 39.69 12.04 27.41
CA PHE A 632 38.44 12.65 27.00
C PHE A 632 37.41 12.45 28.09
N LEU A 633 36.90 13.57 28.60
CA LEU A 633 35.96 13.59 29.71
C LEU A 633 34.55 13.88 29.20
N ALA A 634 33.61 12.98 29.47
CA ALA A 634 32.19 13.28 29.38
C ALA A 634 31.88 14.32 30.47
N LYS A 635 31.35 15.48 30.10
CA LYS A 635 30.88 16.46 31.08
C LYS A 635 29.50 16.03 31.56
N ASP A 636 29.33 15.87 32.87
CA ASP A 636 28.04 15.66 33.54
C ASP A 636 27.63 17.01 34.15
N GLU A 637 26.35 17.41 34.05
CA GLU A 637 25.84 18.76 34.41
C GLU A 637 25.86 19.07 35.91
N GLN A 638 26.28 18.15 36.78
CA GLN A 638 26.32 18.34 38.24
C GLN A 638 27.73 18.41 38.84
N LEU A 639 28.69 19.03 38.14
CA LEU A 639 29.83 19.65 38.83
C LEU A 639 29.43 21.05 39.26
N ASP A 640 28.60 21.08 40.31
CA ASP A 640 28.28 22.24 41.11
C ASP A 640 29.60 23.02 41.36
N GLU A 641 29.63 24.33 41.10
CA GLU A 641 30.86 25.14 41.18
C GLU A 641 31.52 25.08 42.57
N THR A 642 30.78 24.60 43.56
CA THR A 642 31.17 24.32 44.94
C THR A 642 32.10 23.11 45.12
N ASN A 643 32.17 22.16 44.18
CA ASN A 643 33.10 21.01 44.23
C ASN A 643 34.41 21.23 43.47
N ARG A 644 34.64 22.43 42.93
CA ARG A 644 35.86 22.79 42.19
C ARG A 644 37.11 23.01 43.06
N SER A 645 37.03 22.87 44.39
CA SER A 645 38.13 23.25 45.29
C SER A 645 38.68 22.13 46.18
N SER A 646 38.17 20.90 46.10
CA SER A 646 38.56 19.79 47.00
C SER A 646 39.11 18.55 46.31
N ALA A 647 39.17 18.52 44.97
CA ALA A 647 39.52 17.30 44.25
C ALA A 647 41.02 17.22 43.93
N SER A 648 41.67 16.16 44.42
CA SER A 648 43.13 15.93 44.36
C SER A 648 43.74 16.02 42.95
N TRP A 649 42.98 15.69 41.91
CA TRP A 649 43.41 15.74 40.51
C TRP A 649 43.62 17.16 39.96
N GLN A 650 43.03 18.18 40.59
CA GLN A 650 43.14 19.58 40.15
C GLN A 650 44.51 20.19 40.42
N GLN A 651 45.28 19.60 41.34
CA GLN A 651 46.63 20.06 41.70
C GLN A 651 47.69 19.60 40.67
N ASP A 652 47.36 18.65 39.79
CA ASP A 652 48.24 18.18 38.72
C ASP A 652 48.00 18.98 37.43
N SER A 653 48.73 20.09 37.29
CA SER A 653 48.64 20.98 36.13
C SER A 653 48.90 20.28 34.78
N GLN A 654 49.67 19.20 34.76
CA GLN A 654 49.95 18.45 33.53
C GLN A 654 48.77 17.57 33.15
N PHE A 655 48.13 16.91 34.11
CA PHE A 655 46.92 16.12 33.85
C PHE A 655 45.78 16.99 33.31
N VAL A 656 45.53 18.14 33.95
CA VAL A 656 44.44 19.07 33.56
C VAL A 656 44.60 19.59 32.13
N GLN A 657 45.82 19.86 31.67
CA GLN A 657 46.10 20.28 30.29
C GLN A 657 45.84 19.19 29.24
N ASN A 658 45.76 17.92 29.65
CA ASN A 658 45.53 16.77 28.77
C ASN A 658 44.08 16.25 28.80
N ILE A 659 43.19 16.95 29.53
CA ILE A 659 41.75 16.69 29.50
C ILE A 659 41.14 17.48 28.35
N ALA A 660 40.51 16.76 27.43
CA ALA A 660 39.77 17.29 26.30
C ALA A 660 38.29 16.91 26.39
N SER A 661 37.44 17.65 25.67
CA SER A 661 36.01 17.38 25.64
C SER A 661 35.66 16.26 24.67
N VAL A 662 34.46 15.68 24.84
CA VAL A 662 33.88 14.76 23.85
C VAL A 662 33.79 15.40 22.46
N SER A 663 33.56 16.71 22.38
CA SER A 663 33.56 17.43 21.10
C SER A 663 34.94 17.40 20.43
N ASP A 664 36.01 17.55 21.21
CA ASP A 664 37.39 17.48 20.71
C ASP A 664 37.73 16.05 20.26
N LEU A 665 37.23 15.02 20.95
CA LEU A 665 37.37 13.62 20.52
C LEU A 665 36.81 13.44 19.11
N TYR A 666 35.59 13.91 18.88
CA TYR A 666 34.93 13.79 17.59
C TYR A 666 35.57 14.66 16.50
N HIS A 667 36.03 15.86 16.86
CA HIS A 667 36.83 16.68 15.95
C HIS A 667 38.12 15.98 15.55
N ASN A 668 38.83 15.32 16.48
CA ASN A 668 40.05 14.56 16.17
C ASN A 668 39.81 13.39 15.21
N ILE A 669 38.65 12.73 15.29
CA ILE A 669 38.27 11.66 14.35
C ILE A 669 38.02 12.24 12.96
N ILE A 670 37.32 13.37 12.88
CA ILE A 670 36.95 14.02 11.61
C ILE A 670 38.14 14.74 10.97
N ALA A 671 39.02 15.34 11.77
CA ALA A 671 40.19 16.09 11.34
C ALA A 671 41.42 15.20 11.12
N TRP A 672 41.38 13.95 11.60
CA TRP A 672 42.41 12.92 11.39
C TRP A 672 43.77 13.19 12.05
N ASP A 673 43.86 14.20 12.92
CA ASP A 673 45.16 14.66 13.45
C ASP A 673 45.76 13.71 14.51
N ARG A 674 44.96 12.82 15.13
CA ARG A 674 45.39 11.94 16.24
C ARG A 674 44.55 10.66 16.32
N THR A 675 45.13 9.52 15.93
CA THR A 675 44.43 8.22 15.92
C THR A 675 44.71 7.40 17.19
N PRO A 676 43.75 6.60 17.67
CA PRO A 676 43.99 5.73 18.82
C PRO A 676 44.98 4.62 18.47
N TRP A 677 45.99 4.43 19.32
CA TRP A 677 46.77 3.19 19.34
C TRP A 677 45.93 2.08 20.00
N PHE A 678 45.37 2.39 21.17
CA PHE A 678 44.35 1.60 21.85
C PHE A 678 43.54 2.54 22.76
N VAL A 679 42.37 2.08 23.19
CA VAL A 679 41.45 2.86 24.02
C VAL A 679 41.32 2.21 25.39
N VAL A 680 41.51 2.99 26.45
CA VAL A 680 41.14 2.61 27.82
C VAL A 680 39.81 3.28 28.16
N ASP A 681 38.76 2.48 28.25
CA ASP A 681 37.41 2.96 28.49
C ASP A 681 37.03 2.84 29.97
N LEU A 682 37.13 3.96 30.67
CA LEU A 682 36.71 4.14 32.07
C LEU A 682 35.34 4.80 32.15
N SER A 683 34.62 4.90 31.04
CA SER A 683 33.34 5.61 30.95
C SER A 683 32.15 4.78 31.41
N CYS A 684 32.33 3.48 31.71
CA CYS A 684 31.24 2.57 32.09
C CYS A 684 30.08 2.58 31.07
N GLU A 685 30.40 2.49 29.78
CA GLU A 685 29.43 2.54 28.68
C GLU A 685 28.62 3.85 28.59
N HIS A 686 29.15 4.97 29.11
CA HIS A 686 28.48 6.28 29.04
C HIS A 686 28.09 6.67 27.60
N LEU A 687 26.85 7.12 27.40
CA LEU A 687 26.27 7.36 26.07
C LEU A 687 27.05 8.39 25.22
N ALA A 688 27.71 9.35 25.85
CA ALA A 688 28.51 10.38 25.16
C ALA A 688 29.60 9.80 24.24
N PHE A 689 30.13 8.62 24.56
CA PHE A 689 31.15 7.95 23.75
C PHE A 689 30.58 6.83 22.89
N ALA A 690 29.26 6.62 22.84
CA ALA A 690 28.70 5.40 22.26
C ALA A 690 28.96 5.29 20.74
N ILE A 691 28.88 6.39 19.99
CA ILE A 691 29.24 6.40 18.56
C ILE A 691 30.73 6.16 18.38
N TYR A 692 31.58 6.77 19.22
CA TYR A 692 33.02 6.53 19.18
C TYR A 692 33.36 5.07 19.45
N ARG A 693 32.76 4.46 20.48
CA ARG A 693 32.93 3.05 20.82
C ARG A 693 32.52 2.14 19.67
N GLU A 694 31.38 2.43 19.06
CA GLU A 694 30.92 1.67 17.90
C GLU A 694 31.84 1.84 16.69
N THR A 695 32.39 3.04 16.50
CA THR A 695 33.35 3.33 15.43
C THR A 695 34.65 2.53 15.63
N ILE A 696 35.26 2.60 16.82
CA ILE A 696 36.51 1.89 17.12
C ILE A 696 36.33 0.37 17.12
N LEU A 697 35.15 -0.13 17.53
CA LEU A 697 34.80 -1.54 17.46
C LEU A 697 34.81 -2.03 16.01
N ARG A 698 34.14 -1.32 15.09
CA ARG A 698 34.07 -1.68 13.65
C ARG A 698 35.41 -1.60 12.94
N ILE A 699 36.33 -0.76 13.42
CA ILE A 699 37.66 -0.59 12.84
C ILE A 699 38.65 -1.64 13.36
N GLY A 700 38.35 -2.28 14.49
CA GLY A 700 39.23 -3.26 15.12
C GLY A 700 40.26 -2.64 16.07
N VAL A 701 39.99 -1.46 16.64
CA VAL A 701 40.90 -0.83 17.61
C VAL A 701 40.72 -1.50 18.97
N LEU A 702 41.83 -1.92 19.57
CA LEU A 702 41.85 -2.56 20.88
C LEU A 702 41.24 -1.66 21.96
N ARG A 703 40.19 -2.15 22.61
CA ARG A 703 39.53 -1.49 23.75
C ARG A 703 39.82 -2.26 25.05
N ILE A 704 40.17 -1.53 26.10
CA ILE A 704 40.44 -2.05 27.45
C ILE A 704 39.36 -1.49 28.37
N VAL A 705 38.58 -2.36 29.01
CA VAL A 705 37.46 -1.98 29.86
C VAL A 705 37.65 -2.56 31.27
N PRO A 706 38.18 -1.79 32.24
CA PRO A 706 38.36 -2.28 33.61
C PRO A 706 37.01 -2.54 34.30
N GLN A 707 36.76 -3.78 34.78
CA GLN A 707 35.48 -4.15 35.38
C GLN A 707 35.41 -3.89 36.90
N LYS A 708 34.25 -3.41 37.39
CA LYS A 708 33.83 -3.52 38.81
C LYS A 708 32.74 -4.61 38.93
N ARG A 709 33.16 -5.87 39.14
CA ARG A 709 32.35 -7.10 39.35
C ARG A 709 31.55 -7.66 38.15
N LEU A 710 31.53 -9.01 38.07
CA LEU A 710 30.81 -9.82 37.10
C LEU A 710 29.32 -9.46 37.05
N SER A 711 28.87 -8.92 35.92
CA SER A 711 27.52 -9.15 35.41
C SER A 711 27.64 -9.98 34.14
N SER A 712 27.03 -11.16 34.18
CA SER A 712 26.88 -12.05 33.03
C SER A 712 25.95 -11.41 32.01
N LEU A 713 26.49 -11.06 30.84
CA LEU A 713 25.88 -11.18 29.51
C LEU A 713 26.92 -10.71 28.47
N VAL A 714 27.59 -11.70 27.87
CA VAL A 714 28.28 -11.75 26.56
C VAL A 714 28.80 -10.45 25.94
N GLN A 715 30.13 -10.32 25.82
CA GLN A 715 30.87 -9.71 24.69
C GLN A 715 32.38 -9.99 24.87
N GLU A 716 32.99 -10.73 23.93
CA GLU A 716 34.38 -11.26 23.98
C GLU A 716 35.46 -10.28 23.48
N ASP A 717 35.10 -9.03 23.17
CA ASP A 717 35.93 -8.14 22.32
C ASP A 717 36.84 -7.14 23.07
N ASP A 718 36.80 -7.12 24.41
CA ASP A 718 37.62 -6.18 25.21
C ASP A 718 38.57 -6.91 26.16
N LEU A 719 39.76 -6.33 26.37
CA LEU A 719 40.61 -6.69 27.51
C LEU A 719 39.97 -6.15 28.79
N LYS A 720 39.48 -7.06 29.64
CA LYS A 720 38.72 -6.75 30.86
C LYS A 720 39.52 -7.07 32.12
N PRO A 721 40.50 -6.25 32.53
CA PRO A 721 41.25 -6.50 33.75
C PRO A 721 40.31 -6.45 34.95
N ALA A 722 40.33 -7.49 35.78
CA ALA A 722 39.46 -7.67 36.95
C ALA A 722 39.94 -6.89 38.19
N SER A 723 41.13 -6.30 38.13
CA SER A 723 41.70 -5.48 39.21
C SER A 723 42.67 -4.42 38.67
N GLY A 724 42.97 -3.40 39.48
CA GLY A 724 43.99 -2.40 39.14
C GLY A 724 45.38 -3.00 38.92
N ILE A 725 45.74 -4.07 39.63
CA ILE A 725 47.01 -4.80 39.44
C ILE A 725 47.05 -5.45 38.06
N GLU A 726 45.93 -6.02 37.64
CA GLU A 726 45.81 -6.66 36.33
C GLU A 726 45.85 -5.63 35.20
N LEU A 727 45.20 -4.47 35.38
CA LEU A 727 45.29 -3.35 34.43
C LEU A 727 46.75 -2.89 34.25
N VAL A 728 47.51 -2.77 35.34
CA VAL A 728 48.94 -2.43 35.28
C VAL A 728 49.74 -3.49 34.50
N LYS A 729 49.46 -4.78 34.73
CA LYS A 729 50.13 -5.88 34.01
C LYS A 729 49.82 -5.86 32.52
N VAL A 730 48.56 -5.64 32.15
CA VAL A 730 48.13 -5.54 30.75
C VAL A 730 48.81 -4.36 30.08
N LEU A 731 48.72 -3.15 30.66
CA LEU A 731 49.37 -1.95 30.10
C LEU A 731 50.89 -2.10 30.02
N GLY A 732 51.52 -2.70 31.02
CA GLY A 732 52.95 -2.99 31.02
C GLY A 732 53.37 -3.95 29.92
N ARG A 733 52.55 -4.99 29.65
CA ARG A 733 52.78 -5.93 28.55
C ARG A 733 52.57 -5.29 27.18
N LEU A 734 51.54 -4.46 27.02
CA LEU A 734 51.32 -3.70 25.79
C LEU A 734 52.45 -2.71 25.48
N ALA A 735 53.12 -2.19 26.52
CA ALA A 735 54.26 -1.31 26.37
C ALA A 735 55.56 -2.05 25.99
N SER A 736 55.77 -3.27 26.49
CA SER A 736 57.03 -4.02 26.31
C SER A 736 57.01 -5.04 25.17
N ASP A 737 55.84 -5.48 24.72
CA ASP A 737 55.66 -6.56 23.75
C ASP A 737 54.78 -6.11 22.57
N ARG A 738 55.44 -5.69 21.47
CA ARG A 738 54.75 -5.26 20.24
C ARG A 738 54.03 -6.40 19.53
N GLU A 739 54.52 -7.64 19.63
CA GLU A 739 53.86 -8.80 19.02
C GLU A 739 52.54 -9.11 19.72
N TYR A 740 52.52 -9.03 21.06
CA TYR A 740 51.29 -9.21 21.83
C TYR A 740 50.22 -8.18 21.46
N LEU A 741 50.60 -6.91 21.28
CA LEU A 741 49.67 -5.87 20.85
C LEU A 741 49.15 -6.09 19.43
N ALA A 742 50.01 -6.49 18.50
CA ALA A 742 49.61 -6.82 17.13
C ALA A 742 48.63 -8.01 17.09
N GLN A 743 48.88 -9.05 17.88
CA GLN A 743 47.98 -10.21 18.02
C GLN A 743 46.60 -9.81 18.57
N MET A 744 46.56 -8.94 19.59
CA MET A 744 45.30 -8.46 20.13
C MET A 744 44.54 -7.59 19.11
N GLN A 745 45.22 -6.70 18.40
CA GLN A 745 44.61 -5.86 17.35
C GLN A 745 44.11 -6.68 16.16
N GLU A 746 44.83 -7.74 15.76
CA GLU A 746 44.41 -8.67 14.71
C GLU A 746 43.16 -9.45 15.12
N ALA A 747 43.12 -9.98 16.36
CA ALA A 747 41.95 -10.66 16.90
C ALA A 747 40.72 -9.73 16.97
N THR A 748 40.90 -8.49 17.47
CA THR A 748 39.82 -7.48 17.48
C THR A 748 39.35 -7.15 16.06
N SER A 749 40.26 -7.08 15.09
CA SER A 749 39.93 -6.80 13.68
C SER A 749 39.15 -7.93 13.01
N GLN A 750 39.52 -9.19 13.24
CA GLN A 750 38.81 -10.36 12.71
C GLN A 750 37.39 -10.46 13.28
N ASN A 751 37.22 -10.18 14.58
CA ASN A 751 35.89 -10.14 15.20
C ASN A 751 35.04 -8.97 14.70
N ALA A 752 35.65 -7.81 14.45
CA ALA A 752 34.94 -6.66 13.90
C ALA A 752 34.31 -6.96 12.53
N GLU A 753 34.97 -7.75 11.68
CA GLU A 753 34.44 -8.20 10.39
C GLU A 753 33.23 -9.14 10.54
N ILE A 754 33.20 -9.97 11.59
CA ILE A 754 32.07 -10.86 11.91
C ILE A 754 30.88 -10.06 12.48
N ILE A 755 31.15 -9.10 13.37
CA ILE A 755 30.13 -8.25 14.00
C ILE A 755 29.53 -7.27 13.01
N TYR A 756 30.29 -6.82 12.01
CA TYR A 756 29.80 -5.96 10.92
C TYR A 756 28.59 -6.57 10.19
N ALA A 757 28.50 -7.90 10.10
CA ALA A 757 27.34 -8.59 9.53
C ALA A 757 26.04 -8.42 10.36
N ASN A 758 26.15 -8.03 11.63
CA ASN A 758 25.06 -7.87 12.59
C ASN A 758 25.04 -6.44 13.17
N ASP A 759 24.72 -5.42 12.37
CA ASP A 759 24.64 -4.02 12.82
C ASP A 759 23.68 -3.86 14.01
N ALA A 760 24.18 -3.70 15.24
CA ALA A 760 23.36 -3.75 16.46
C ALA A 760 22.27 -2.66 16.52
N GLY A 761 22.53 -1.49 15.94
CA GLY A 761 21.60 -0.36 15.90
C GLY A 761 20.47 -0.59 14.90
N TRP A 762 20.84 -0.83 13.64
CA TRP A 762 19.89 -1.15 12.59
C TRP A 762 19.11 -2.44 12.89
N SER A 763 19.76 -3.46 13.47
CA SER A 763 19.12 -4.72 13.88
C SER A 763 18.08 -4.52 14.97
N ARG A 764 18.28 -3.55 15.86
CA ARG A 764 17.25 -3.19 16.85
C ARG A 764 16.05 -2.57 16.17
N ILE A 765 16.25 -1.53 15.36
CA ILE A 765 15.18 -0.84 14.63
C ILE A 765 14.39 -1.85 13.78
N TRP A 766 15.08 -2.74 13.08
CA TRP A 766 14.48 -3.80 12.28
C TRP A 766 13.62 -4.74 13.10
N ARG A 767 14.12 -5.23 14.24
CA ARG A 767 13.34 -6.12 15.11
C ARG A 767 12.08 -5.44 15.64
N GLU A 768 12.19 -4.18 16.05
CA GLU A 768 11.05 -3.40 16.54
C GLU A 768 9.98 -3.23 15.46
N ILE A 769 10.36 -2.70 14.29
CA ILE A 769 9.42 -2.48 13.18
C ILE A 769 8.84 -3.81 12.65
N SER A 770 9.66 -4.85 12.52
CA SER A 770 9.22 -6.18 12.08
C SER A 770 8.19 -6.79 13.03
N GLN A 771 8.37 -6.62 14.34
CA GLN A 771 7.41 -7.10 15.34
C GLN A 771 6.08 -6.36 15.24
N ILE A 772 6.11 -5.05 14.95
CA ILE A 772 4.89 -4.25 14.77
C ILE A 772 4.16 -4.69 13.52
N LYS A 773 4.86 -4.83 12.39
CA LYS A 773 4.29 -5.35 11.14
C LYS A 773 3.58 -6.69 11.37
N ARG A 774 4.26 -7.66 12.01
CA ARG A 774 3.70 -8.99 12.34
C ARG A 774 2.49 -8.97 13.27
N LYS A 775 2.28 -7.91 14.06
CA LYS A 775 1.10 -7.78 14.92
C LYS A 775 -0.11 -7.24 14.15
N LEU A 776 0.14 -6.54 13.04
CA LEU A 776 -0.88 -5.88 12.24
C LEU A 776 -1.26 -6.68 10.98
N THR A 777 -0.36 -7.50 10.46
CA THR A 777 -0.59 -8.51 9.42
C THR A 777 -1.01 -9.82 10.06
#